data_AF-A0A9E5R7Q4-F1
#
_entry.id   AF-A0A9E5R7Q4-F1
#
_cell.length_a   1.000
_cell.length_b   1.000
_cell.length_c   1.000
_cell.angle_alpha   90.00
_cell.angle_beta   90.00
_cell.angle_gamma   90.00
#
_symmetry.space_group_name_H-M   'P 1'
#
loop_
_entity.id
_entity.type
_entity.pdbx_description
1 polymer ?
#
loop_
_entity_poly.entity_id
_entity_poly.type
_entity_poly.pdbx_seq_one_letter_code
_entity_poly.pdbx_strand_id
1 'polypeptide(L)'
;MAIITVVNVEDGGTGSLREAIANAQDGDTIKFASSLANKTITLNSQIKILSNITIDGSGISNLSISGGDKTRIFEIGQRNNKLNVTIKDLTLNNGRSVVGTTTDSQIGQGGAIRIHDYSDLILENTVLKNNVGERGGAVYSGYGSSVTARNSTFENNDGSIANDGFSAGAIAAQGEGGGEPAYDSGNGFVKIENSILRNNKGSSGGAVYTLLTPLTIEGSLLEANEGTGDGGAVFTDGAGGKGNINSPLPDRIIIRDSKIIDNKAKGQGGGLFLWLYGNDDEALIENSIIQGNSVTRGGIYNDSKGGGIRVGGSGGKVAIRDTAIANNTAQQQGGGIWTDADLIEIEGSTFSGNQVKTADGKGDIGGALVLNVGQKPVKISNTTFVGNYADRDSGAIWTGSAENNITLSNSIFADNSANDTKKGNVNFQLKDGGGNIVQTRPGNRGPKVTANATYVDDLKLSDLQLVRNKLVHIPQEGSPAIKSGKDAGAYEVGTASTPTPAPTLETPTPTETPSNDFIQQVLKLTNGFRAENNLESLIFNQELASAAQSHSKNMASQDFFSHTGKDGSSPGDRTQKAGYDSAAISENIAAGQTTPESVIESWKNSSGHRANLLNPNSTEIGIGYSYLKDDTGEVNFNHYGHRYLDRE
;
A
#
# COMPACT_ATOMS: atom_id res chain seq x y z
N MET A 1 -3.57 -3.71 35.32
CA MET A 1 -3.45 -4.63 34.18
C MET A 1 -3.55 -6.06 34.68
N ALA A 2 -4.78 -6.55 34.75
CA ALA A 2 -5.10 -7.93 35.05
C ALA A 2 -5.37 -8.71 33.76
N ILE A 3 -5.26 -10.03 33.83
CA ILE A 3 -5.74 -10.94 32.79
C ILE A 3 -7.09 -11.49 33.24
N ILE A 4 -8.14 -11.27 32.46
CA ILE A 4 -9.48 -11.81 32.70
C ILE A 4 -9.72 -12.91 31.68
N THR A 5 -10.00 -14.14 32.14
CA THR A 5 -10.13 -15.31 31.26
C THR A 5 -11.60 -15.64 31.00
N VAL A 6 -11.98 -15.68 29.73
CA VAL A 6 -13.26 -16.21 29.25
C VAL A 6 -13.17 -17.73 29.18
N VAL A 7 -14.13 -18.45 29.77
CA VAL A 7 -14.07 -19.91 29.96
C VAL A 7 -15.21 -20.67 29.28
N ASN A 8 -16.25 -19.97 28.80
CA ASN A 8 -17.38 -20.59 28.11
C ASN A 8 -17.85 -19.76 26.90
N VAL A 9 -18.76 -20.32 26.10
CA VAL A 9 -19.31 -19.72 24.88
C VAL A 9 -20.65 -19.02 25.09
N GLU A 10 -21.11 -18.95 26.34
CA GLU A 10 -22.39 -18.35 26.66
C GLU A 10 -22.33 -16.83 26.45
N ASP A 11 -23.43 -16.23 25.98
CA ASP A 11 -23.52 -14.79 25.73
C ASP A 11 -23.43 -13.95 27.02
N GLY A 12 -23.73 -14.54 28.18
CA GLY A 12 -23.73 -13.87 29.47
C GLY A 12 -23.62 -14.84 30.64
N GLY A 13 -23.52 -14.28 31.85
CA GLY A 13 -23.29 -15.04 33.07
C GLY A 13 -21.80 -15.32 33.34
N THR A 14 -21.54 -16.02 34.44
CA THR A 14 -20.18 -16.20 34.95
C THR A 14 -19.26 -16.90 33.95
N GLY A 15 -18.10 -16.30 33.69
CA GLY A 15 -17.08 -16.82 32.77
C GLY A 15 -17.31 -16.52 31.28
N SER A 16 -18.35 -15.75 30.96
CA SER A 16 -18.64 -15.31 29.58
C SER A 16 -17.76 -14.14 29.13
N LEU A 17 -17.65 -13.92 27.82
CA LEU A 17 -16.97 -12.75 27.25
C LEU A 17 -17.62 -11.44 27.70
N ARG A 18 -18.96 -11.41 27.78
CA ARG A 18 -19.71 -10.22 28.19
C ARG A 18 -19.41 -9.82 29.63
N GLU A 19 -19.38 -10.80 30.54
CA GLU A 19 -19.00 -10.55 31.93
C GLU A 19 -17.53 -10.10 32.03
N ALA A 20 -16.63 -10.75 31.28
CA ALA A 20 -15.21 -10.41 31.28
C ALA A 20 -14.97 -8.95 30.85
N ILE A 21 -15.62 -8.50 29.77
CA ILE A 21 -15.51 -7.11 29.30
C ILE A 21 -16.17 -6.14 30.29
N ALA A 22 -17.32 -6.48 30.87
CA ALA A 22 -18.01 -5.61 31.83
C ALA A 22 -17.19 -5.37 33.12
N ASN A 23 -16.38 -6.35 33.53
CA ASN A 23 -15.53 -6.25 34.72
C ASN A 23 -14.15 -5.61 34.45
N ALA A 24 -13.76 -5.47 33.18
CA ALA A 24 -12.44 -5.00 32.80
C ALA A 24 -12.21 -3.52 33.10
N GLN A 25 -11.03 -3.22 33.61
CA GLN A 25 -10.54 -1.87 33.84
C GLN A 25 -9.53 -1.45 32.78
N ASP A 26 -9.16 -0.17 32.77
CA ASP A 26 -8.13 0.34 31.86
C ASP A 26 -6.80 -0.43 31.99
N GLY A 27 -6.27 -0.84 30.85
CA GLY A 27 -5.05 -1.64 30.71
C GLY A 27 -5.23 -3.14 30.90
N ASP A 28 -6.45 -3.64 31.16
CA ASP A 28 -6.67 -5.08 31.29
C ASP A 28 -6.65 -5.82 29.95
N THR A 29 -6.33 -7.11 30.01
CA THR A 29 -6.34 -8.02 28.85
C THR A 29 -7.35 -9.14 29.06
N ILE A 30 -8.29 -9.27 28.11
CA ILE A 30 -9.21 -10.39 28.02
C ILE A 30 -8.52 -11.52 27.25
N LYS A 31 -8.40 -12.70 27.87
CA LYS A 31 -7.91 -13.93 27.23
C LYS A 31 -8.99 -15.01 27.24
N PHE A 32 -8.77 -16.07 26.48
CA PHE A 32 -9.71 -17.16 26.32
C PHE A 32 -9.07 -18.48 26.77
N ALA A 33 -9.86 -19.33 27.45
CA ALA A 33 -9.42 -20.66 27.84
C ALA A 33 -9.25 -21.56 26.60
N SER A 34 -8.28 -22.49 26.65
CA SER A 34 -8.00 -23.44 25.56
C SER A 34 -9.19 -24.33 25.18
N SER A 35 -10.14 -24.51 26.10
CA SER A 35 -11.42 -25.20 25.85
C SER A 35 -12.29 -24.52 24.78
N LEU A 36 -12.01 -23.27 24.43
CA LEU A 36 -12.74 -22.49 23.43
C LEU A 36 -12.16 -22.61 22.01
N ALA A 37 -11.11 -23.41 21.81
CA ALA A 37 -10.58 -23.67 20.47
C ALA A 37 -11.66 -24.24 19.52
N ASN A 38 -11.73 -23.69 18.31
CA ASN A 38 -12.71 -24.01 17.27
C ASN A 38 -14.17 -23.80 17.70
N LYS A 39 -14.42 -22.92 18.67
CA LYS A 39 -15.77 -22.56 19.11
C LYS A 39 -16.19 -21.19 18.56
N THR A 40 -17.48 -20.96 18.59
CA THR A 40 -18.09 -19.66 18.31
C THR A 40 -18.83 -19.19 19.56
N ILE A 41 -18.53 -17.96 20.00
CA ILE A 41 -19.33 -17.23 20.99
C ILE A 41 -20.39 -16.46 20.20
N THR A 42 -21.64 -16.89 20.28
CA THR A 42 -22.76 -16.24 19.55
C THR A 42 -23.47 -15.27 20.49
N LEU A 43 -23.56 -14.01 20.08
CA LEU A 43 -24.11 -12.94 20.89
C LEU A 43 -25.62 -12.77 20.67
N ASN A 44 -26.36 -12.52 21.75
CA ASN A 44 -27.78 -12.13 21.65
C ASN A 44 -27.95 -10.62 21.49
N SER A 45 -26.96 -9.84 21.89
CA SER A 45 -26.90 -8.38 21.76
C SER A 45 -25.45 -7.91 21.65
N GLN A 46 -25.21 -6.70 21.16
CA GLN A 46 -23.86 -6.14 21.12
C GLN A 46 -23.23 -6.04 22.52
N ILE A 47 -21.90 -6.11 22.58
CA ILE A 47 -21.13 -5.86 23.80
C ILE A 47 -20.55 -4.44 23.73
N LYS A 48 -20.79 -3.66 24.78
CA LYS A 48 -20.19 -2.33 24.94
C LYS A 48 -18.83 -2.44 25.59
N ILE A 49 -17.82 -1.81 25.00
CA ILE A 49 -16.47 -1.69 25.54
C ILE A 49 -16.31 -0.26 26.02
N LEU A 50 -16.14 -0.08 27.33
CA LEU A 50 -16.10 1.23 28.00
C LEU A 50 -14.75 1.55 28.66
N SER A 51 -13.77 0.64 28.51
CA SER A 51 -12.43 0.72 29.11
C SER A 51 -11.36 0.49 28.03
N ASN A 52 -10.16 0.99 28.24
CA ASN A 52 -8.99 0.78 27.40
C ASN A 52 -8.47 -0.65 27.57
N ILE A 53 -8.86 -1.59 26.71
CA ILE A 53 -8.57 -3.02 26.91
C ILE A 53 -7.97 -3.67 25.66
N THR A 54 -7.29 -4.79 25.89
CA THR A 54 -6.91 -5.73 24.82
C THR A 54 -7.78 -6.98 24.88
N ILE A 55 -8.37 -7.38 23.75
CA ILE A 55 -9.06 -8.66 23.58
C ILE A 55 -8.14 -9.57 22.76
N ASP A 56 -7.59 -10.58 23.41
CA ASP A 56 -6.47 -11.37 22.93
C ASP A 56 -6.86 -12.84 22.72
N GLY A 57 -7.07 -13.23 21.47
CA GLY A 57 -7.30 -14.62 21.05
C GLY A 57 -6.03 -15.45 20.87
N SER A 58 -4.84 -14.90 21.10
CA SER A 58 -3.57 -15.59 20.87
C SER A 58 -3.49 -16.89 21.65
N GLY A 59 -3.00 -17.94 21.00
CA GLY A 59 -2.93 -19.28 21.55
C GLY A 59 -4.22 -20.09 21.44
N ILE A 60 -5.29 -19.53 20.88
CA ILE A 60 -6.57 -20.24 20.67
C ILE A 60 -6.87 -20.36 19.17
N SER A 61 -6.88 -21.58 18.68
CA SER A 61 -7.16 -21.83 17.26
C SER A 61 -8.63 -21.56 16.92
N ASN A 62 -8.87 -20.82 15.84
CA ASN A 62 -10.17 -20.67 15.19
C ASN A 62 -11.34 -20.25 16.12
N LEU A 63 -11.06 -19.42 17.12
CA LEU A 63 -12.13 -18.84 17.95
C LEU A 63 -12.86 -17.73 17.18
N SER A 64 -14.18 -17.82 17.15
CA SER A 64 -15.04 -16.83 16.52
C SER A 64 -15.96 -16.15 17.55
N ILE A 65 -16.22 -14.87 17.34
CA ILE A 65 -17.27 -14.12 18.04
C ILE A 65 -18.27 -13.68 16.97
N SER A 66 -19.53 -14.04 17.15
CA SER A 66 -20.55 -13.87 16.12
C SER A 66 -21.73 -13.06 16.59
N GLY A 67 -22.19 -12.12 15.75
CA GLY A 67 -23.47 -11.44 15.94
C GLY A 67 -24.68 -12.27 15.50
N GLY A 68 -24.47 -13.47 14.95
CA GLY A 68 -25.52 -14.42 14.56
C GLY A 68 -26.52 -13.86 13.55
N ASP A 69 -26.09 -12.95 12.66
CA ASP A 69 -26.91 -12.19 11.71
C ASP A 69 -28.02 -11.35 12.36
N LYS A 70 -27.91 -11.07 13.66
CA LYS A 70 -28.96 -10.41 14.45
C LYS A 70 -28.49 -9.13 15.12
N THR A 71 -27.23 -9.05 15.49
CA THR A 71 -26.72 -7.93 16.30
C THR A 71 -25.31 -7.55 15.91
N ARG A 72 -24.93 -6.29 16.19
CA ARG A 72 -23.55 -5.84 16.14
C ARG A 72 -22.72 -6.62 17.16
N ILE A 73 -21.43 -6.85 16.91
CA ILE A 73 -20.57 -7.54 17.88
C ILE A 73 -20.12 -6.58 18.98
N PHE A 74 -19.39 -5.53 18.62
CA PHE A 74 -18.81 -4.57 19.56
C PHE A 74 -19.26 -3.14 19.31
N GLU A 75 -19.49 -2.41 20.39
CA GLU A 75 -19.61 -0.96 20.40
C GLU A 75 -18.53 -0.40 21.33
N ILE A 76 -17.60 0.38 20.77
CA ILE A 76 -16.45 0.94 21.48
C ILE A 76 -16.73 2.40 21.81
N GLY A 77 -16.62 2.73 23.10
CA GLY A 77 -16.75 4.10 23.58
C GLY A 77 -18.19 4.57 23.69
N GLN A 78 -18.31 5.85 24.02
CA GLN A 78 -19.56 6.62 24.11
C GLN A 78 -19.19 8.11 24.05
N ARG A 79 -20.18 9.01 23.98
CA ARG A 79 -19.93 10.46 23.97
C ARG A 79 -19.01 10.86 25.13
N ASN A 80 -17.90 11.53 24.82
CA ASN A 80 -16.87 12.01 25.75
C ASN A 80 -15.99 10.93 26.42
N ASN A 81 -15.93 9.71 25.89
CA ASN A 81 -15.02 8.68 26.37
C ASN A 81 -14.10 8.21 25.23
N LYS A 82 -12.88 8.75 25.18
CA LYS A 82 -11.83 8.32 24.25
C LYS A 82 -11.20 7.03 24.75
N LEU A 83 -11.32 5.96 23.96
CA LEU A 83 -10.78 4.65 24.29
C LEU A 83 -9.73 4.20 23.29
N ASN A 84 -8.79 3.38 23.74
CA ASN A 84 -7.86 2.63 22.90
C ASN A 84 -8.16 1.14 23.10
N VAL A 85 -8.66 0.48 22.06
CA VAL A 85 -9.03 -0.94 22.10
C VAL A 85 -8.19 -1.70 21.09
N THR A 86 -7.56 -2.79 21.55
CA THR A 86 -6.88 -3.73 20.66
C THR A 86 -7.65 -5.04 20.62
N ILE A 87 -7.89 -5.57 19.42
CA ILE A 87 -8.46 -6.91 19.20
C ILE A 87 -7.48 -7.67 18.34
N LYS A 88 -7.10 -8.88 18.79
CA LYS A 88 -6.12 -9.69 18.05
C LYS A 88 -6.43 -11.17 18.04
N ASP A 89 -6.01 -11.83 16.97
CA ASP A 89 -6.06 -13.29 16.77
C ASP A 89 -7.49 -13.87 16.89
N LEU A 90 -8.49 -13.18 16.33
CA LEU A 90 -9.90 -13.56 16.43
C LEU A 90 -10.61 -13.49 15.08
N THR A 91 -11.70 -14.25 14.95
CA THR A 91 -12.69 -14.05 13.88
C THR A 91 -13.92 -13.33 14.42
N LEU A 92 -14.29 -12.20 13.81
CA LEU A 92 -15.52 -11.46 14.06
C LEU A 92 -16.46 -11.62 12.85
N ASN A 93 -17.57 -12.32 13.02
CA ASN A 93 -18.41 -12.69 11.88
C ASN A 93 -19.91 -12.54 12.09
N ASN A 94 -20.63 -12.42 10.97
CA ASN A 94 -22.10 -12.37 10.94
C ASN A 94 -22.65 -11.30 11.90
N GLY A 95 -21.91 -10.22 12.11
CA GLY A 95 -22.37 -9.05 12.83
C GLY A 95 -23.37 -8.28 11.97
N ARG A 96 -24.49 -7.86 12.55
CA ARG A 96 -25.55 -7.16 11.82
C ARG A 96 -26.03 -5.91 12.55
N SER A 97 -25.92 -4.76 11.91
CA SER A 97 -26.49 -3.49 12.36
C SER A 97 -27.33 -2.90 11.24
N VAL A 98 -28.62 -3.26 11.20
CA VAL A 98 -29.60 -2.77 10.21
C VAL A 98 -30.90 -2.51 10.95
N VAL A 99 -31.46 -1.33 10.81
CA VAL A 99 -32.67 -0.91 11.54
C VAL A 99 -33.83 -0.66 10.58
N GLY A 100 -33.57 -0.52 9.28
CA GLY A 100 -34.62 -0.27 8.29
C GLY A 100 -35.14 1.17 8.35
N THR A 101 -35.57 1.66 7.19
CA THR A 101 -35.78 3.09 6.87
C THR A 101 -36.45 3.91 7.97
N THR A 102 -35.67 4.66 8.76
CA THR A 102 -36.14 5.82 9.54
C THR A 102 -35.04 6.85 9.71
N THR A 103 -35.45 8.08 9.96
CA THR A 103 -34.74 9.36 9.83
C THR A 103 -33.77 9.71 10.97
N ASP A 104 -33.15 8.74 11.64
CA ASP A 104 -32.17 9.00 12.69
C ASP A 104 -30.73 8.80 12.17
N SER A 105 -29.89 9.80 12.42
CA SER A 105 -28.50 9.93 11.98
C SER A 105 -27.53 8.91 12.61
N GLN A 106 -27.95 8.15 13.63
CA GLN A 106 -27.09 7.19 14.35
C GLN A 106 -27.25 5.72 13.91
N ILE A 107 -28.08 5.44 12.91
CA ILE A 107 -28.59 4.11 12.66
C ILE A 107 -27.59 3.22 11.87
N GLY A 108 -27.46 1.95 12.29
CA GLY A 108 -26.90 0.85 11.48
C GLY A 108 -25.39 0.86 11.21
N GLN A 109 -24.63 1.68 11.93
CA GLN A 109 -23.18 1.81 11.74
C GLN A 109 -22.42 0.58 12.25
N GLY A 110 -21.50 0.02 11.46
CA GLY A 110 -20.61 -1.06 11.86
C GLY A 110 -21.34 -2.37 12.12
N GLY A 111 -21.35 -3.29 11.16
CA GLY A 111 -21.93 -4.62 11.36
C GLY A 111 -21.19 -5.43 12.43
N ALA A 112 -19.85 -5.41 12.42
CA ALA A 112 -19.04 -6.00 13.48
C ALA A 112 -18.78 -5.00 14.60
N ILE A 113 -18.19 -3.86 14.27
CA ILE A 113 -17.67 -2.90 15.25
C ILE A 113 -18.12 -1.49 14.90
N ARG A 114 -18.67 -0.80 15.89
CA ARG A 114 -18.84 0.66 15.86
C ARG A 114 -17.89 1.29 16.86
N ILE A 115 -17.16 2.29 16.41
CA ILE A 115 -16.29 3.14 17.22
C ILE A 115 -16.96 4.50 17.38
N HIS A 116 -17.18 4.94 18.62
CA HIS A 116 -17.63 6.31 18.91
C HIS A 116 -16.45 7.29 18.79
N ASP A 117 -16.78 8.56 18.62
CA ASP A 117 -15.84 9.64 18.33
C ASP A 117 -14.59 9.63 19.24
N TYR A 118 -13.46 9.99 18.64
CA TYR A 118 -12.12 10.11 19.22
C TYR A 118 -11.50 8.82 19.76
N SER A 119 -12.12 7.65 19.57
CA SER A 119 -11.58 6.37 20.04
C SER A 119 -10.75 5.67 18.97
N ASP A 120 -9.77 4.89 19.40
CA ASP A 120 -8.82 4.22 18.54
C ASP A 120 -9.02 2.70 18.61
N LEU A 121 -9.09 2.06 17.44
CA LEU A 121 -9.16 0.61 17.29
C LEU A 121 -7.91 0.08 16.60
N ILE A 122 -7.29 -0.93 17.20
CA ILE A 122 -6.22 -1.72 16.59
C ILE A 122 -6.73 -3.15 16.38
N LEU A 123 -6.63 -3.62 15.14
CA LEU A 123 -6.92 -4.99 14.70
C LEU A 123 -5.61 -5.65 14.28
N GLU A 124 -5.22 -6.74 14.94
CA GLU A 124 -4.00 -7.49 14.62
C GLU A 124 -4.35 -8.95 14.34
N ASN A 125 -3.96 -9.47 13.17
CA ASN A 125 -4.25 -10.85 12.79
C ASN A 125 -5.74 -11.24 12.99
N THR A 126 -6.65 -10.32 12.64
CA THR A 126 -8.09 -10.48 12.88
C THR A 126 -8.82 -10.67 11.56
N VAL A 127 -9.84 -11.54 11.57
CA VAL A 127 -10.70 -11.79 10.41
C VAL A 127 -12.08 -11.20 10.68
N LEU A 128 -12.51 -10.23 9.87
CA LEU A 128 -13.85 -9.64 9.91
C LEU A 128 -14.61 -10.10 8.66
N LYS A 129 -15.59 -10.99 8.82
CA LYS A 129 -16.30 -11.57 7.67
C LYS A 129 -17.81 -11.65 7.76
N ASN A 130 -18.47 -11.51 6.63
CA ASN A 130 -19.93 -11.59 6.49
C ASN A 130 -20.68 -10.59 7.40
N ASN A 131 -20.06 -9.46 7.72
CA ASN A 131 -20.71 -8.46 8.56
C ASN A 131 -21.52 -7.50 7.69
N VAL A 132 -22.64 -7.04 8.24
CA VAL A 132 -23.60 -6.22 7.53
C VAL A 132 -23.94 -4.99 8.35
N GLY A 133 -23.64 -3.82 7.81
CA GLY A 133 -23.96 -2.52 8.37
C GLY A 133 -24.69 -1.66 7.34
N GLU A 134 -25.53 -0.74 7.80
CA GLU A 134 -26.04 0.33 6.93
C GLU A 134 -24.93 1.31 6.55
N ARG A 135 -23.99 1.56 7.47
CA ARG A 135 -22.75 2.31 7.22
C ARG A 135 -21.54 1.57 7.78
N GLY A 136 -20.56 1.23 6.94
CA GLY A 136 -19.43 0.39 7.36
C GLY A 136 -19.87 -1.04 7.62
N GLY A 137 -19.72 -1.92 6.62
CA GLY A 137 -20.20 -3.30 6.71
C GLY A 137 -19.55 -4.06 7.87
N ALA A 138 -18.22 -3.97 8.03
CA ALA A 138 -17.53 -4.49 9.21
C ALA A 138 -17.34 -3.40 10.28
N VAL A 139 -16.62 -2.34 9.97
CA VAL A 139 -16.20 -1.31 10.92
C VAL A 139 -16.75 0.05 10.51
N TYR A 140 -17.32 0.76 11.47
CA TYR A 140 -17.59 2.19 11.36
C TYR A 140 -16.78 2.97 12.40
N SER A 141 -16.04 3.97 11.94
CA SER A 141 -15.24 4.89 12.75
C SER A 141 -15.91 6.26 12.84
N GLY A 142 -16.21 6.69 14.07
CA GLY A 142 -16.74 8.03 14.36
C GLY A 142 -15.71 9.13 14.16
N TYR A 143 -16.11 10.38 14.45
CA TYR A 143 -15.29 11.57 14.23
C TYR A 143 -13.97 11.51 15.01
N GLY A 144 -12.87 11.89 14.38
CA GLY A 144 -11.53 11.91 14.99
C GLY A 144 -11.03 10.57 15.54
N SER A 145 -11.66 9.45 15.16
CA SER A 145 -11.33 8.10 15.61
C SER A 145 -10.35 7.44 14.64
N SER A 146 -9.41 6.64 15.15
CA SER A 146 -8.43 5.94 14.31
C SER A 146 -8.73 4.45 14.19
N VAL A 147 -8.47 3.89 13.02
CA VAL A 147 -8.51 2.44 12.77
C VAL A 147 -7.15 2.02 12.22
N THR A 148 -6.49 1.10 12.92
CA THR A 148 -5.31 0.41 12.40
C THR A 148 -5.63 -1.06 12.22
N ALA A 149 -5.45 -1.59 11.01
CA ALA A 149 -5.59 -3.01 10.71
C ALA A 149 -4.25 -3.57 10.20
N ARG A 150 -3.69 -4.54 10.92
CA ARG A 150 -2.43 -5.21 10.57
C ARG A 150 -2.66 -6.70 10.38
N ASN A 151 -2.11 -7.26 9.31
CA ASN A 151 -2.19 -8.69 9.02
C ASN A 151 -3.63 -9.23 9.08
N SER A 152 -4.62 -8.38 8.76
CA SER A 152 -6.03 -8.65 9.01
C SER A 152 -6.77 -8.90 7.70
N THR A 153 -7.90 -9.60 7.78
CA THR A 153 -8.73 -9.92 6.61
C THR A 153 -10.14 -9.37 6.77
N PHE A 154 -10.63 -8.64 5.77
CA PHE A 154 -12.00 -8.18 5.66
C PHE A 154 -12.64 -8.83 4.43
N GLU A 155 -13.59 -9.74 4.66
CA GLU A 155 -14.15 -10.56 3.59
C GLU A 155 -15.68 -10.59 3.60
N ASN A 156 -16.29 -10.38 2.44
CA ASN A 156 -17.75 -10.49 2.24
C ASN A 156 -18.56 -9.57 3.16
N ASN A 157 -18.03 -8.41 3.56
CA ASN A 157 -18.77 -7.46 4.38
C ASN A 157 -19.60 -6.52 3.49
N ASP A 158 -20.82 -6.19 3.93
CA ASP A 158 -21.77 -5.39 3.16
C ASP A 158 -22.17 -4.13 3.94
N GLY A 159 -21.73 -2.98 3.43
CA GLY A 159 -22.07 -1.64 3.87
C GLY A 159 -22.99 -0.89 2.90
N SER A 160 -23.53 -1.57 1.88
CA SER A 160 -24.26 -0.91 0.79
C SER A 160 -25.75 -0.66 1.09
N ILE A 161 -26.25 -1.13 2.24
CA ILE A 161 -27.69 -1.17 2.55
C ILE A 161 -28.33 0.22 2.64
N ALA A 162 -27.66 1.20 3.26
CA ALA A 162 -28.21 2.56 3.35
C ALA A 162 -28.31 3.23 1.97
N ASN A 163 -27.38 2.88 1.06
CA ASN A 163 -27.25 3.47 -0.27
C ASN A 163 -27.30 5.01 -0.27
N ASP A 164 -26.73 5.64 0.76
CA ASP A 164 -26.72 7.09 0.97
C ASP A 164 -25.43 7.75 0.46
N GLY A 165 -24.47 6.96 -0.03
CA GLY A 165 -23.18 7.41 -0.55
C GLY A 165 -22.07 7.62 0.49
N PHE A 166 -22.30 7.29 1.77
CA PHE A 166 -21.34 7.55 2.86
C PHE A 166 -20.87 6.25 3.56
N SER A 167 -20.62 5.17 2.81
CA SER A 167 -20.36 3.86 3.40
C SER A 167 -19.53 2.93 2.53
N ALA A 168 -18.67 2.15 3.19
CA ALA A 168 -17.93 1.05 2.60
C ALA A 168 -18.27 -0.32 3.20
N GLY A 169 -17.91 -1.39 2.48
CA GLY A 169 -18.11 -2.76 2.94
C GLY A 169 -17.22 -3.14 4.12
N ALA A 170 -15.92 -2.81 4.09
CA ALA A 170 -15.02 -3.15 5.20
C ALA A 170 -14.97 -2.03 6.25
N ILE A 171 -14.37 -0.89 5.94
CA ILE A 171 -14.12 0.19 6.91
C ILE A 171 -14.70 1.49 6.36
N ALA A 172 -15.62 2.11 7.10
CA ALA A 172 -16.08 3.46 6.84
C ALA A 172 -15.62 4.38 7.98
N ALA A 173 -14.95 5.49 7.66
CA ALA A 173 -14.48 6.47 8.63
C ALA A 173 -14.91 7.90 8.26
N GLN A 174 -15.26 8.68 9.28
CA GLN A 174 -15.64 10.09 9.13
C GLN A 174 -14.73 10.96 10.01
N GLY A 175 -14.15 12.02 9.44
CA GLY A 175 -13.17 12.88 10.11
C GLY A 175 -13.82 14.06 10.82
N GLU A 176 -14.43 14.99 10.07
CA GLU A 176 -15.09 16.18 10.63
C GLU A 176 -16.59 16.24 10.32
N GLY A 177 -17.39 16.36 11.39
CA GLY A 177 -18.80 16.77 11.30
C GLY A 177 -18.87 18.29 11.44
N GLY A 178 -19.35 18.99 10.41
CA GLY A 178 -19.56 20.43 10.50
C GLY A 178 -20.58 20.77 11.58
N GLY A 179 -20.13 21.18 12.78
CA GLY A 179 -21.04 21.74 13.78
C GLY A 179 -20.61 21.83 15.24
N GLU A 180 -19.59 21.12 15.73
CA GLU A 180 -19.25 21.13 17.17
C GLU A 180 -17.88 21.81 17.43
N PRO A 181 -17.83 23.07 17.92
CA PRO A 181 -16.61 23.88 18.02
C PRO A 181 -15.66 23.52 19.17
N ALA A 182 -15.95 22.47 19.93
CA ALA A 182 -15.40 22.30 21.28
C ALA A 182 -14.38 21.17 21.44
N TYR A 183 -14.18 20.36 20.40
CA TYR A 183 -13.20 19.28 20.44
C TYR A 183 -12.18 19.54 19.35
N ASP A 184 -10.93 19.72 19.79
CA ASP A 184 -9.73 19.65 18.96
C ASP A 184 -9.94 18.58 17.89
N SER A 185 -9.91 18.97 16.62
CA SER A 185 -10.11 18.11 15.45
C SER A 185 -8.93 17.17 15.31
N GLY A 186 -8.78 16.27 16.30
CA GLY A 186 -7.80 15.21 16.30
C GLY A 186 -7.98 14.44 15.00
N ASN A 187 -7.00 14.54 14.11
CA ASN A 187 -6.99 13.87 12.82
C ASN A 187 -6.85 12.35 13.05
N GLY A 188 -7.97 11.69 13.43
CA GLY A 188 -8.08 10.24 13.37
C GLY A 188 -7.77 9.77 11.95
N PHE A 189 -7.28 8.54 11.80
CA PHE A 189 -6.79 8.04 10.53
C PHE A 189 -7.24 6.61 10.28
N VAL A 190 -7.17 6.17 9.02
CA VAL A 190 -7.29 4.76 8.66
C VAL A 190 -5.95 4.26 8.14
N LYS A 191 -5.38 3.27 8.83
CA LYS A 191 -4.14 2.59 8.44
C LYS A 191 -4.38 1.09 8.22
N ILE A 192 -4.01 0.59 7.05
CA ILE A 192 -4.18 -0.80 6.65
C ILE A 192 -2.81 -1.32 6.20
N GLU A 193 -2.28 -2.31 6.91
CA GLU A 193 -0.94 -2.86 6.69
C GLU A 193 -1.02 -4.37 6.50
N ASN A 194 -0.38 -4.88 5.44
CA ASN A 194 -0.24 -6.32 5.18
C ASN A 194 -1.57 -7.08 5.25
N SER A 195 -2.65 -6.44 4.82
CA SER A 195 -4.02 -6.91 5.06
C SER A 195 -4.71 -7.23 3.74
N ILE A 196 -5.79 -8.02 3.83
CA ILE A 196 -6.57 -8.45 2.68
C ILE A 196 -8.00 -7.94 2.83
N LEU A 197 -8.48 -7.16 1.87
CA LEU A 197 -9.85 -6.71 1.81
C LEU A 197 -10.45 -7.23 0.50
N ARG A 198 -11.31 -8.25 0.59
CA ARG A 198 -11.86 -8.90 -0.60
C ARG A 198 -13.37 -9.07 -0.56
N ASN A 199 -14.00 -9.00 -1.74
CA ASN A 199 -15.43 -9.26 -1.91
C ASN A 199 -16.32 -8.38 -1.00
N ASN A 200 -15.84 -7.21 -0.58
CA ASN A 200 -16.63 -6.30 0.22
C ASN A 200 -17.50 -5.44 -0.69
N LYS A 201 -18.66 -5.03 -0.19
CA LYS A 201 -19.63 -4.24 -0.94
C LYS A 201 -20.00 -2.98 -0.17
N GLY A 202 -19.83 -1.83 -0.79
CA GLY A 202 -20.10 -0.51 -0.20
C GLY A 202 -20.98 0.36 -1.09
N SER A 203 -21.58 1.42 -0.54
CA SER A 203 -22.29 2.42 -1.35
C SER A 203 -21.32 3.34 -2.08
N SER A 204 -20.25 3.75 -1.40
CA SER A 204 -19.09 4.48 -1.93
C SER A 204 -17.82 3.89 -1.33
N GLY A 205 -16.92 3.36 -2.15
CA GLY A 205 -15.79 2.58 -1.67
C GLY A 205 -16.21 1.15 -1.34
N GLY A 206 -16.00 0.18 -2.23
CA GLY A 206 -16.40 -1.20 -1.97
C GLY A 206 -15.79 -1.78 -0.70
N ALA A 207 -14.53 -1.44 -0.40
CA ALA A 207 -13.81 -1.86 0.79
C ALA A 207 -13.64 -0.72 1.81
N VAL A 208 -13.17 0.45 1.38
CA VAL A 208 -12.79 1.54 2.29
C VAL A 208 -13.45 2.85 1.88
N TYR A 209 -14.03 3.53 2.85
CA TYR A 209 -14.58 4.88 2.73
C TYR A 209 -13.92 5.77 3.78
N THR A 210 -13.36 6.91 3.37
CA THR A 210 -12.89 7.95 4.28
C THR A 210 -13.44 9.32 3.88
N LEU A 211 -13.83 10.12 4.87
CA LEU A 211 -14.22 11.52 4.70
C LEU A 211 -13.33 12.38 5.59
N LEU A 212 -12.56 13.30 5.00
CA LEU A 212 -11.67 14.22 5.73
C LEU A 212 -10.77 13.49 6.74
N THR A 213 -10.30 12.30 6.36
CA THR A 213 -9.59 11.37 7.23
C THR A 213 -8.39 10.82 6.46
N PRO A 214 -7.15 10.95 6.98
CA PRO A 214 -5.97 10.40 6.32
C PRO A 214 -6.10 8.90 6.12
N LEU A 215 -5.61 8.43 4.98
CA LEU A 215 -5.65 7.01 4.60
C LEU A 215 -4.26 6.53 4.26
N THR A 216 -3.85 5.40 4.84
CA THR A 216 -2.62 4.69 4.47
C THR A 216 -2.93 3.21 4.23
N ILE A 217 -2.59 2.72 3.05
CA ILE A 217 -2.68 1.31 2.65
C ILE A 217 -1.30 0.85 2.20
N GLU A 218 -0.70 -0.07 2.95
CA GLU A 218 0.66 -0.56 2.70
C GLU A 218 0.70 -2.10 2.67
N GLY A 219 1.42 -2.67 1.72
CA GLY A 219 1.63 -4.12 1.64
C GLY A 219 0.34 -4.95 1.48
N SER A 220 -0.75 -4.34 1.01
CA SER A 220 -2.10 -4.89 1.15
C SER A 220 -2.74 -5.28 -0.18
N LEU A 221 -3.71 -6.20 -0.13
CA LEU A 221 -4.50 -6.64 -1.29
C LEU A 221 -5.96 -6.19 -1.14
N LEU A 222 -6.43 -5.37 -2.07
CA LEU A 222 -7.84 -5.01 -2.21
C LEU A 222 -8.38 -5.63 -3.51
N GLU A 223 -9.17 -6.69 -3.38
CA GLU A 223 -9.56 -7.54 -4.51
C GLU A 223 -11.09 -7.73 -4.62
N ALA A 224 -11.62 -7.63 -5.84
CA ALA A 224 -13.01 -7.98 -6.14
C ALA A 224 -14.06 -7.25 -5.27
N ASN A 225 -13.74 -6.05 -4.78
CA ASN A 225 -14.69 -5.23 -4.03
C ASN A 225 -15.63 -4.48 -5.00
N GLU A 226 -16.85 -4.22 -4.52
CA GLU A 226 -17.90 -3.57 -5.29
C GLU A 226 -18.38 -2.29 -4.62
N GLY A 227 -18.11 -1.14 -5.24
CA GLY A 227 -18.82 0.10 -4.97
C GLY A 227 -20.10 0.15 -5.79
N THR A 228 -21.26 0.25 -5.15
CA THR A 228 -22.53 0.44 -5.89
C THR A 228 -22.68 1.84 -6.45
N GLY A 229 -21.86 2.79 -6.00
CA GLY A 229 -21.59 4.10 -6.57
C GLY A 229 -20.12 4.25 -6.97
N ASP A 230 -19.47 5.30 -6.47
CA ASP A 230 -18.07 5.65 -6.76
C ASP A 230 -17.09 4.84 -5.90
N GLY A 231 -15.86 4.61 -6.39
CA GLY A 231 -14.79 3.92 -5.66
C GLY A 231 -15.05 2.42 -5.54
N GLY A 232 -14.49 1.59 -6.43
CA GLY A 232 -14.73 0.16 -6.38
C GLY A 232 -14.03 -0.52 -5.20
N ALA A 233 -12.82 -0.10 -4.86
CA ALA A 233 -12.10 -0.52 -3.67
C ALA A 233 -12.12 0.58 -2.60
N VAL A 234 -11.68 1.78 -2.98
CA VAL A 234 -11.47 2.91 -2.07
C VAL A 234 -12.22 4.12 -2.59
N PHE A 235 -12.88 4.81 -1.67
CA PHE A 235 -13.41 6.15 -1.86
C PHE A 235 -12.87 7.06 -0.75
N THR A 236 -12.28 8.19 -1.13
CA THR A 236 -11.89 9.24 -0.19
C THR A 236 -12.53 10.57 -0.59
N ASP A 237 -13.04 11.29 0.41
CA ASP A 237 -13.50 12.67 0.27
C ASP A 237 -12.63 13.60 1.14
N GLY A 238 -11.46 13.95 0.62
CA GLY A 238 -10.42 14.70 1.34
C GLY A 238 -9.59 13.85 2.29
N ALA A 239 -8.36 14.29 2.54
CA ALA A 239 -7.44 13.63 3.47
C ALA A 239 -7.40 14.30 4.86
N GLY A 240 -7.95 15.50 5.02
CA GLY A 240 -8.04 16.18 6.32
C GLY A 240 -9.18 17.19 6.43
N GLY A 241 -9.45 17.62 7.67
CA GLY A 241 -10.51 18.55 8.02
C GLY A 241 -10.34 19.92 7.37
N LYS A 242 -11.43 20.50 6.82
CA LYS A 242 -11.39 21.83 6.22
C LYS A 242 -11.15 22.87 7.32
N GLY A 243 -9.89 23.19 7.62
CA GLY A 243 -9.60 24.30 8.52
C GLY A 243 -8.39 24.15 9.42
N ASN A 244 -7.64 23.04 9.41
CA ASN A 244 -6.37 22.98 10.14
C ASN A 244 -5.24 23.65 9.34
N ILE A 245 -5.36 24.97 9.13
CA ILE A 245 -4.33 25.85 8.54
C ILE A 245 -3.01 25.88 9.34
N ASN A 246 -2.92 25.13 10.45
CA ASN A 246 -1.78 25.05 11.34
C ASN A 246 -1.17 23.62 11.42
N SER A 247 -1.68 22.64 10.67
CA SER A 247 -0.99 21.34 10.56
C SER A 247 0.28 21.50 9.72
N PRO A 248 1.48 21.21 10.26
CA PRO A 248 2.73 21.34 9.52
C PRO A 248 2.97 20.18 8.53
N LEU A 249 2.08 19.18 8.47
CA LEU A 249 2.17 18.03 7.58
C LEU A 249 1.02 18.05 6.57
N PRO A 250 1.28 17.72 5.28
CA PRO A 250 0.22 17.57 4.30
C PRO A 250 -0.73 16.44 4.71
N ASP A 251 -2.01 16.65 4.49
CA ASP A 251 -3.03 15.63 4.67
C ASP A 251 -2.92 14.63 3.51
N ARG A 252 -2.72 13.34 3.85
CA ARG A 252 -2.23 12.35 2.89
C ARG A 252 -3.15 11.15 2.69
N ILE A 253 -3.25 10.75 1.43
CA ILE A 253 -3.74 9.45 0.99
C ILE A 253 -2.54 8.69 0.43
N ILE A 254 -2.12 7.62 1.10
CA ILE A 254 -0.94 6.82 0.75
C ILE A 254 -1.39 5.42 0.36
N ILE A 255 -0.99 4.97 -0.82
CA ILE A 255 -1.14 3.59 -1.27
C ILE A 255 0.23 3.12 -1.75
N ARG A 256 0.84 2.19 -1.04
CA ARG A 256 2.20 1.72 -1.33
C ARG A 256 2.31 0.21 -1.25
N ASP A 257 3.16 -0.38 -2.09
CA ASP A 257 3.47 -1.83 -2.06
C ASP A 257 2.20 -2.70 -2.12
N SER A 258 1.14 -2.20 -2.76
CA SER A 258 -0.21 -2.75 -2.63
C SER A 258 -0.78 -3.15 -3.99
N LYS A 259 -1.80 -4.02 -3.94
CA LYS A 259 -2.49 -4.55 -5.12
C LYS A 259 -3.97 -4.20 -5.04
N ILE A 260 -4.46 -3.45 -6.03
CA ILE A 260 -5.86 -3.07 -6.20
C ILE A 260 -6.39 -3.76 -7.45
N ILE A 261 -7.06 -4.91 -7.27
CA ILE A 261 -7.30 -5.89 -8.34
C ILE A 261 -8.79 -6.16 -8.52
N ASP A 262 -9.27 -6.12 -9.77
CA ASP A 262 -10.60 -6.57 -10.17
C ASP A 262 -11.76 -5.95 -9.38
N ASN A 263 -11.57 -4.74 -8.87
CA ASN A 263 -12.62 -3.99 -8.20
C ASN A 263 -13.55 -3.33 -9.22
N LYS A 264 -14.80 -3.09 -8.82
CA LYS A 264 -15.80 -2.51 -9.72
C LYS A 264 -16.61 -1.42 -9.07
N ALA A 265 -16.90 -0.38 -9.85
CA ALA A 265 -17.73 0.75 -9.46
C ALA A 265 -18.83 1.04 -10.50
N LYS A 266 -19.89 1.73 -10.07
CA LYS A 266 -20.93 2.31 -10.93
C LYS A 266 -20.89 3.82 -10.74
N GLY A 267 -19.99 4.51 -11.44
CA GLY A 267 -19.74 5.93 -11.24
C GLY A 267 -18.31 6.30 -11.62
N GLN A 268 -17.46 6.63 -10.66
CA GLN A 268 -16.08 7.03 -10.90
C GLN A 268 -15.11 6.21 -10.03
N GLY A 269 -13.90 5.95 -10.53
CA GLY A 269 -12.86 5.25 -9.79
C GLY A 269 -13.16 3.76 -9.62
N GLY A 270 -12.96 2.95 -10.67
CA GLY A 270 -13.23 1.51 -10.61
C GLY A 270 -12.37 0.77 -9.57
N GLY A 271 -11.14 1.20 -9.34
CA GLY A 271 -10.35 0.80 -8.18
C GLY A 271 -10.40 1.87 -7.09
N LEU A 272 -9.93 3.07 -7.42
CA LEU A 272 -9.71 4.17 -6.47
C LEU A 272 -10.46 5.42 -6.91
N PHE A 273 -11.26 5.99 -6.00
CA PHE A 273 -11.77 7.35 -6.11
C PHE A 273 -11.14 8.21 -5.02
N LEU A 274 -10.34 9.19 -5.42
CA LEU A 274 -9.56 10.04 -4.52
C LEU A 274 -9.94 11.50 -4.72
N TRP A 275 -10.69 12.10 -3.79
CA TRP A 275 -10.98 13.53 -3.82
C TRP A 275 -10.02 14.31 -2.93
N LEU A 276 -9.50 15.43 -3.45
CA LEU A 276 -8.49 16.28 -2.82
C LEU A 276 -9.01 17.72 -2.64
N TYR A 277 -8.86 18.30 -1.45
CA TYR A 277 -9.21 19.68 -1.16
C TYR A 277 -7.99 20.60 -1.07
N GLY A 278 -8.00 21.71 -1.81
CA GLY A 278 -6.97 22.75 -1.69
C GLY A 278 -5.58 22.27 -2.07
N ASN A 279 -4.53 22.97 -1.62
CA ASN A 279 -3.14 22.65 -1.99
C ASN A 279 -2.44 21.68 -1.02
N ASP A 280 -3.10 21.33 0.07
CA ASP A 280 -2.51 20.59 1.20
C ASP A 280 -2.73 19.08 1.09
N ASP A 281 -3.82 18.66 0.43
CA ASP A 281 -4.10 17.24 0.16
C ASP A 281 -3.13 16.66 -0.88
N GLU A 282 -2.50 15.54 -0.53
CA GLU A 282 -1.59 14.79 -1.40
C GLU A 282 -2.01 13.31 -1.51
N ALA A 283 -2.18 12.84 -2.74
CA ALA A 283 -2.33 11.42 -3.06
C ALA A 283 -0.99 10.85 -3.57
N LEU A 284 -0.47 9.88 -2.84
CA LEU A 284 0.79 9.19 -3.14
C LEU A 284 0.53 7.71 -3.43
N ILE A 285 0.82 7.28 -4.66
CA ILE A 285 0.66 5.90 -5.11
C ILE A 285 2.03 5.38 -5.57
N GLU A 286 2.58 4.42 -4.84
CA GLU A 286 3.97 3.97 -5.04
C GLU A 286 4.10 2.45 -5.10
N ASN A 287 4.95 1.95 -5.98
CA ASN A 287 5.32 0.53 -6.08
C ASN A 287 4.10 -0.43 -6.01
N SER A 288 3.02 -0.07 -6.71
CA SER A 288 1.74 -0.75 -6.57
C SER A 288 1.24 -1.31 -7.90
N ILE A 289 0.27 -2.23 -7.85
CA ILE A 289 -0.41 -2.78 -9.01
C ILE A 289 -1.89 -2.44 -8.93
N ILE A 290 -2.39 -1.73 -9.94
CA ILE A 290 -3.80 -1.37 -10.11
C ILE A 290 -4.27 -2.03 -11.41
N GLN A 291 -4.92 -3.18 -11.28
CA GLN A 291 -5.18 -4.06 -12.42
C GLN A 291 -6.61 -4.55 -12.49
N GLY A 292 -7.16 -4.61 -13.72
CA GLY A 292 -8.46 -5.25 -13.98
C GLY A 292 -9.67 -4.54 -13.37
N ASN A 293 -9.47 -3.36 -12.78
CA ASN A 293 -10.55 -2.61 -12.18
C ASN A 293 -11.46 -2.02 -13.26
N SER A 294 -12.74 -1.89 -12.95
CA SER A 294 -13.74 -1.47 -13.93
C SER A 294 -14.71 -0.46 -13.37
N VAL A 295 -15.13 0.47 -14.23
CA VAL A 295 -16.18 1.41 -13.90
C VAL A 295 -17.23 1.46 -15.01
N THR A 296 -18.49 1.38 -14.60
CA THR A 296 -19.66 1.52 -15.48
C THR A 296 -20.42 2.78 -15.15
N ARG A 297 -21.29 3.24 -16.05
CA ARG A 297 -22.06 4.46 -15.86
C ARG A 297 -22.99 4.32 -14.65
N GLY A 298 -22.91 5.26 -13.71
CA GLY A 298 -23.74 5.29 -12.52
C GLY A 298 -23.34 6.40 -11.55
N GLY A 299 -23.65 6.21 -10.27
CA GLY A 299 -23.25 7.13 -9.22
C GLY A 299 -23.99 8.46 -9.29
N ILE A 300 -23.55 9.43 -8.50
CA ILE A 300 -24.25 10.71 -8.33
C ILE A 300 -24.22 11.56 -9.61
N TYR A 301 -23.18 11.40 -10.43
CA TYR A 301 -22.99 12.15 -11.68
C TYR A 301 -23.49 11.41 -12.92
N ASN A 302 -23.96 10.16 -12.77
CA ASN A 302 -24.37 9.30 -13.87
C ASN A 302 -23.33 9.23 -15.01
N ASP A 303 -22.04 9.10 -14.65
CA ASP A 303 -20.91 9.02 -15.56
C ASP A 303 -20.00 7.83 -15.25
N SER A 304 -18.88 7.69 -15.99
CA SER A 304 -17.97 6.55 -15.93
C SER A 304 -16.51 7.00 -16.15
N LYS A 305 -15.81 7.39 -15.09
CA LYS A 305 -14.47 7.99 -15.19
C LYS A 305 -13.43 7.27 -14.34
N GLY A 306 -12.26 6.97 -14.91
CA GLY A 306 -11.15 6.38 -14.17
C GLY A 306 -11.41 4.91 -13.84
N GLY A 307 -11.22 4.00 -14.78
CA GLY A 307 -11.40 2.56 -14.55
C GLY A 307 -10.48 2.02 -13.47
N GLY A 308 -9.22 2.46 -13.44
CA GLY A 308 -8.32 2.23 -12.33
C GLY A 308 -8.49 3.29 -11.25
N ILE A 309 -8.22 4.55 -11.60
CA ILE A 309 -8.12 5.66 -10.64
C ILE A 309 -8.89 6.88 -11.16
N ARG A 310 -9.72 7.46 -10.30
CA ARG A 310 -10.25 8.81 -10.42
C ARG A 310 -9.59 9.66 -9.34
N VAL A 311 -8.88 10.71 -9.72
CA VAL A 311 -8.36 11.70 -8.74
C VAL A 311 -8.92 13.08 -9.01
N GLY A 312 -9.74 13.58 -8.10
CA GLY A 312 -10.55 14.78 -8.25
C GLY A 312 -10.36 15.85 -7.21
N GLY A 313 -10.95 17.02 -7.44
CA GLY A 313 -11.05 18.04 -6.40
C GLY A 313 -10.79 19.47 -6.86
N SER A 314 -10.76 20.38 -5.90
CA SER A 314 -10.46 21.80 -6.09
C SER A 314 -9.00 22.12 -5.71
N GLY A 315 -8.06 21.30 -6.18
CA GLY A 315 -6.64 21.42 -5.87
C GLY A 315 -5.90 20.08 -5.86
N GLY A 316 -4.84 20.02 -5.07
CA GLY A 316 -4.20 18.79 -4.63
C GLY A 316 -3.02 18.34 -5.50
N LYS A 317 -2.19 17.49 -4.90
CA LYS A 317 -1.03 16.89 -5.56
C LYS A 317 -1.23 15.40 -5.75
N VAL A 318 -0.84 14.88 -6.90
CA VAL A 318 -0.89 13.45 -7.21
C VAL A 318 0.49 13.02 -7.68
N ALA A 319 1.08 12.08 -6.93
CA ALA A 319 2.33 11.45 -7.30
C ALA A 319 2.11 9.94 -7.49
N ILE A 320 2.46 9.44 -8.67
CA ILE A 320 2.40 8.02 -9.02
C ILE A 320 3.79 7.56 -9.41
N ARG A 321 4.39 6.67 -8.62
CA ARG A 321 5.76 6.19 -8.85
C ARG A 321 5.80 4.68 -8.91
N ASP A 322 6.57 4.16 -9.86
CA ASP A 322 6.86 2.72 -9.98
C ASP A 322 5.61 1.83 -9.96
N THR A 323 4.49 2.34 -10.45
CA THR A 323 3.18 1.70 -10.34
C THR A 323 2.75 1.16 -11.69
N ALA A 324 2.15 -0.03 -11.69
CA ALA A 324 1.53 -0.59 -12.88
C ALA A 324 0.02 -0.35 -12.84
N ILE A 325 -0.50 0.30 -13.88
CA ILE A 325 -1.93 0.52 -14.13
C ILE A 325 -2.28 -0.28 -15.37
N ALA A 326 -2.89 -1.45 -15.20
CA ALA A 326 -3.04 -2.41 -16.28
C ALA A 326 -4.47 -2.95 -16.45
N ASN A 327 -4.93 -3.09 -17.68
CA ASN A 327 -6.20 -3.75 -18.03
C ASN A 327 -7.43 -3.16 -17.32
N ASN A 328 -7.38 -1.89 -16.91
CA ASN A 328 -8.52 -1.24 -16.28
C ASN A 328 -9.48 -0.71 -17.35
N THR A 329 -10.78 -0.71 -17.07
CA THR A 329 -11.82 -0.37 -18.05
C THR A 329 -12.78 0.71 -17.55
N ALA A 330 -13.10 1.68 -18.39
CA ALA A 330 -14.17 2.65 -18.17
C ALA A 330 -15.15 2.68 -19.35
N GLN A 331 -16.42 3.00 -19.09
CA GLN A 331 -17.42 3.20 -20.14
C GLN A 331 -17.44 4.61 -20.72
N GLN A 332 -16.75 5.58 -20.11
CA GLN A 332 -16.69 6.94 -20.65
C GLN A 332 -15.27 7.45 -20.80
N GLN A 333 -14.53 7.74 -19.73
CA GLN A 333 -13.23 8.42 -19.85
C GLN A 333 -12.19 7.82 -18.91
N GLY A 334 -10.93 7.73 -19.36
CA GLY A 334 -9.82 7.33 -18.50
C GLY A 334 -9.92 5.86 -18.11
N GLY A 335 -9.59 4.93 -19.01
CA GLY A 335 -9.58 3.50 -18.68
C GLY A 335 -8.66 3.20 -17.51
N GLY A 336 -7.42 3.74 -17.54
CA GLY A 336 -6.48 3.70 -16.44
C GLY A 336 -6.79 4.78 -15.40
N ILE A 337 -6.53 6.05 -15.76
CA ILE A 337 -6.64 7.19 -14.84
C ILE A 337 -7.45 8.33 -15.47
N TRP A 338 -8.26 8.99 -14.65
CA TRP A 338 -8.86 10.29 -14.93
C TRP A 338 -8.53 11.27 -13.81
N THR A 339 -7.99 12.44 -14.14
CA THR A 339 -7.66 13.46 -13.12
C THR A 339 -7.74 14.91 -13.60
N ASP A 340 -8.10 15.79 -12.68
CA ASP A 340 -8.16 17.25 -12.76
C ASP A 340 -7.37 17.97 -11.64
N ALA A 341 -6.49 17.23 -10.94
CA ALA A 341 -5.63 17.73 -9.87
C ALA A 341 -4.68 18.86 -10.32
N ASP A 342 -4.13 19.61 -9.36
CA ASP A 342 -3.33 20.80 -9.64
C ASP A 342 -1.88 20.52 -10.00
N LEU A 343 -1.28 19.51 -9.36
CA LEU A 343 0.08 19.07 -9.65
C LEU A 343 0.08 17.56 -9.82
N ILE A 344 0.60 17.10 -10.95
CA ILE A 344 0.65 15.67 -11.27
C ILE A 344 2.07 15.28 -11.64
N GLU A 345 2.59 14.29 -10.93
CA GLU A 345 3.87 13.64 -11.21
C GLU A 345 3.65 12.14 -11.43
N ILE A 346 4.08 11.64 -12.59
CA ILE A 346 4.06 10.22 -12.91
C ILE A 346 5.47 9.79 -13.30
N GLU A 347 6.03 8.83 -12.57
CA GLU A 347 7.40 8.39 -12.77
C GLU A 347 7.52 6.88 -12.75
N GLY A 348 8.37 6.32 -13.61
CA GLY A 348 8.74 4.90 -13.56
C GLY A 348 7.56 3.95 -13.79
N SER A 349 6.43 4.42 -14.30
CA SER A 349 5.16 3.69 -14.22
C SER A 349 4.82 2.99 -15.54
N THR A 350 3.93 1.99 -15.49
CA THR A 350 3.48 1.24 -16.67
C THR A 350 1.97 1.35 -16.82
N PHE A 351 1.52 1.83 -17.97
CA PHE A 351 0.13 1.86 -18.39
C PHE A 351 -0.06 0.87 -19.53
N SER A 352 -0.67 -0.28 -19.24
CA SER A 352 -0.81 -1.36 -20.22
C SER A 352 -2.25 -1.81 -20.40
N GLY A 353 -2.73 -1.87 -21.64
CA GLY A 353 -4.01 -2.53 -21.94
C GLY A 353 -5.23 -1.86 -21.32
N ASN A 354 -5.14 -0.62 -20.83
CA ASN A 354 -6.29 0.08 -20.26
C ASN A 354 -7.24 0.54 -21.37
N GLN A 355 -8.54 0.48 -21.10
CA GLN A 355 -9.57 0.63 -22.13
C GLN A 355 -10.67 1.59 -21.73
N VAL A 356 -11.07 2.42 -22.68
CA VAL A 356 -12.39 3.04 -22.72
C VAL A 356 -13.21 2.34 -23.78
N LYS A 357 -14.27 1.64 -23.34
CA LYS A 357 -15.07 0.81 -24.24
C LYS A 357 -16.54 0.74 -23.81
N THR A 358 -17.45 0.92 -24.76
CA THR A 358 -18.88 0.65 -24.61
C THR A 358 -19.36 -0.39 -25.63
N ALA A 359 -20.50 -1.02 -25.34
CA ALA A 359 -21.10 -2.00 -26.25
C ALA A 359 -21.51 -1.39 -27.60
N ASP A 360 -21.84 -0.10 -27.63
CA ASP A 360 -22.22 0.62 -28.84
C ASP A 360 -21.04 1.32 -29.55
N GLY A 361 -19.81 1.15 -29.03
CA GLY A 361 -18.59 1.75 -29.59
C GLY A 361 -18.55 3.28 -29.49
N LYS A 362 -19.36 3.87 -28.59
CA LYS A 362 -19.44 5.31 -28.33
C LYS A 362 -18.75 5.72 -27.02
N GLY A 363 -17.89 4.86 -26.47
CA GLY A 363 -17.00 5.27 -25.39
C GLY A 363 -16.19 6.49 -25.79
N ASP A 364 -15.73 7.26 -24.80
CA ASP A 364 -15.12 8.56 -25.04
C ASP A 364 -13.58 8.45 -25.14
N ILE A 365 -12.84 8.97 -24.17
CA ILE A 365 -11.42 9.35 -24.36
C ILE A 365 -10.45 8.75 -23.36
N GLY A 366 -9.19 8.64 -23.78
CA GLY A 366 -8.07 8.40 -22.87
C GLY A 366 -8.08 6.97 -22.33
N GLY A 367 -7.61 6.01 -23.11
CA GLY A 367 -7.51 4.62 -22.68
C GLY A 367 -6.63 4.49 -21.44
N ALA A 368 -5.42 5.06 -21.46
CA ALA A 368 -4.53 5.08 -20.30
C ALA A 368 -4.83 6.23 -19.34
N LEU A 369 -4.83 7.46 -19.83
CA LEU A 369 -4.79 8.66 -18.98
C LEU A 369 -5.59 9.82 -19.58
N VAL A 370 -6.48 10.40 -18.78
CA VAL A 370 -7.17 11.66 -19.07
C VAL A 370 -6.68 12.73 -18.10
N LEU A 371 -6.06 13.77 -18.66
CA LEU A 371 -5.54 14.94 -17.94
C LEU A 371 -6.42 16.17 -18.21
N ASN A 372 -7.44 16.37 -17.37
CA ASN A 372 -8.34 17.51 -17.44
C ASN A 372 -7.81 18.70 -16.63
N VAL A 373 -6.62 19.18 -17.01
CA VAL A 373 -5.80 20.08 -16.18
C VAL A 373 -5.57 21.46 -16.79
N GLY A 374 -6.08 21.73 -18.00
CA GLY A 374 -5.84 23.00 -18.69
C GLY A 374 -4.34 23.28 -18.87
N GLN A 375 -3.85 24.34 -18.21
CA GLN A 375 -2.45 24.80 -18.24
C GLN A 375 -1.64 24.38 -17.00
N LYS A 376 -2.24 23.64 -16.07
CA LYS A 376 -1.56 23.22 -14.84
C LYS A 376 -0.41 22.25 -15.18
N PRO A 377 0.71 22.30 -14.42
CA PRO A 377 1.90 21.52 -14.73
C PRO A 377 1.68 20.03 -14.49
N VAL A 378 2.10 19.22 -15.46
CA VAL A 378 2.17 17.76 -15.34
C VAL A 378 3.56 17.30 -15.78
N LYS A 379 4.19 16.44 -14.98
CA LYS A 379 5.46 15.80 -15.32
C LYS A 379 5.27 14.29 -15.44
N ILE A 380 5.65 13.75 -16.59
CA ILE A 380 5.66 12.31 -16.84
C ILE A 380 7.07 11.91 -17.27
N SER A 381 7.71 11.00 -16.54
CA SER A 381 9.06 10.51 -16.83
C SER A 381 9.17 9.00 -16.72
N ASN A 382 10.06 8.39 -17.49
CA ASN A 382 10.42 6.97 -17.38
C ASN A 382 9.17 6.05 -17.42
N THR A 383 8.16 6.40 -18.22
CA THR A 383 6.84 5.76 -18.18
C THR A 383 6.53 5.04 -19.49
N THR A 384 5.91 3.88 -19.42
CA THR A 384 5.60 3.02 -20.57
C THR A 384 4.09 2.96 -20.81
N PHE A 385 3.63 3.30 -22.02
CA PHE A 385 2.23 3.25 -22.46
C PHE A 385 2.07 2.24 -23.59
N VAL A 386 1.52 1.06 -23.29
CA VAL A 386 1.42 -0.06 -24.24
C VAL A 386 -0.01 -0.56 -24.39
N GLY A 387 -0.49 -0.70 -25.64
CA GLY A 387 -1.74 -1.42 -25.91
C GLY A 387 -3.00 -0.80 -25.33
N ASN A 388 -2.99 0.49 -24.98
CA ASN A 388 -4.15 1.18 -24.42
C ASN A 388 -5.13 1.61 -25.53
N TYR A 389 -6.42 1.57 -25.25
CA TYR A 389 -7.47 1.75 -26.24
C TYR A 389 -8.56 2.72 -25.79
N ALA A 390 -9.06 3.55 -26.71
CA ALA A 390 -10.25 4.36 -26.49
C ALA A 390 -11.20 4.32 -27.70
N ASP A 391 -12.51 4.19 -27.43
CA ASP A 391 -13.54 4.19 -28.48
C ASP A 391 -13.61 5.49 -29.30
N ARG A 392 -13.21 6.66 -28.79
CA ARG A 392 -13.18 7.90 -29.57
C ARG A 392 -11.78 8.31 -30.00
N ASP A 393 -11.00 8.87 -29.07
CA ASP A 393 -9.63 9.32 -29.31
C ASP A 393 -8.72 9.16 -28.09
N SER A 394 -7.41 9.18 -28.34
CA SER A 394 -6.33 9.02 -27.38
C SER A 394 -6.37 7.68 -26.63
N GLY A 395 -5.87 6.62 -27.25
CA GLY A 395 -5.62 5.36 -26.55
C GLY A 395 -4.67 5.53 -25.36
N ALA A 396 -3.61 6.34 -25.49
CA ALA A 396 -2.71 6.64 -24.36
C ALA A 396 -3.17 7.88 -23.57
N ILE A 397 -2.77 9.09 -23.96
CA ILE A 397 -2.95 10.31 -23.16
C ILE A 397 -3.90 11.28 -23.86
N TRP A 398 -4.92 11.73 -23.13
CA TRP A 398 -5.77 12.83 -23.55
C TRP A 398 -5.56 14.07 -22.68
N THR A 399 -5.57 15.26 -23.30
CA THR A 399 -5.57 16.55 -22.60
C THR A 399 -6.54 17.56 -23.22
N GLY A 400 -7.07 18.49 -22.42
CA GLY A 400 -8.10 19.44 -22.86
C GLY A 400 -7.62 20.59 -23.75
N SER A 401 -6.31 20.84 -23.87
CA SER A 401 -5.78 21.99 -24.61
C SER A 401 -4.54 21.68 -25.44
N ALA A 402 -4.42 22.30 -26.62
CA ALA A 402 -3.22 22.25 -27.45
C ALA A 402 -2.04 23.02 -26.82
N GLU A 403 -2.34 24.01 -25.97
CA GLU A 403 -1.34 24.81 -25.28
C GLU A 403 -0.86 24.15 -23.97
N ASN A 404 -1.21 22.87 -23.72
CA ASN A 404 -0.99 22.17 -22.45
C ASN A 404 0.42 22.34 -21.83
N ASN A 405 0.51 22.18 -20.51
CA ASN A 405 1.76 22.20 -19.75
C ASN A 405 2.19 20.80 -19.27
N ILE A 406 2.13 19.82 -20.17
CA ILE A 406 2.48 18.43 -19.87
C ILE A 406 3.87 18.15 -20.44
N THR A 407 4.85 17.94 -19.57
CA THR A 407 6.22 17.59 -19.97
C THR A 407 6.42 16.09 -19.90
N LEU A 408 6.82 15.49 -21.01
CA LEU A 408 7.05 14.05 -21.15
C LEU A 408 8.52 13.78 -21.46
N SER A 409 9.14 12.89 -20.69
CA SER A 409 10.54 12.51 -20.87
C SER A 409 10.75 11.00 -20.74
N ASN A 410 11.74 10.47 -21.45
CA ASN A 410 12.22 9.08 -21.33
C ASN A 410 11.09 8.03 -21.35
N SER A 411 10.06 8.27 -22.16
CA SER A 411 8.83 7.47 -22.12
C SER A 411 8.61 6.70 -23.42
N ILE A 412 7.98 5.52 -23.29
CA ILE A 412 7.70 4.62 -24.40
C ILE A 412 6.21 4.62 -24.74
N PHE A 413 5.89 4.68 -26.03
CA PHE A 413 4.53 4.51 -26.55
C PHE A 413 4.54 3.38 -27.58
N ALA A 414 3.87 2.28 -27.28
CA ALA A 414 3.69 1.18 -28.21
C ALA A 414 2.22 0.81 -28.31
N ASP A 415 1.78 0.47 -29.51
CA ASP A 415 0.51 -0.22 -29.71
C ASP A 415 -0.79 0.40 -29.14
N ASN A 416 -0.79 1.69 -28.82
CA ASN A 416 -2.01 2.39 -28.41
C ASN A 416 -2.91 2.70 -29.62
N SER A 417 -4.22 2.60 -29.45
CA SER A 417 -5.21 2.74 -30.52
C SER A 417 -6.45 3.52 -30.08
N ALA A 418 -7.15 4.07 -31.07
CA ALA A 418 -8.51 4.58 -30.93
C ALA A 418 -9.27 4.41 -32.25
N ASN A 419 -10.60 4.53 -32.24
CA ASN A 419 -11.38 4.49 -33.48
C ASN A 419 -11.05 5.68 -34.40
N ASP A 420 -10.77 6.86 -33.84
CA ASP A 420 -10.02 7.87 -34.59
C ASP A 420 -8.57 7.40 -34.76
N THR A 421 -8.33 6.71 -35.89
CA THR A 421 -7.02 6.15 -36.27
C THR A 421 -5.89 7.19 -36.31
N LYS A 422 -6.21 8.50 -36.35
CA LYS A 422 -5.20 9.55 -36.25
C LYS A 422 -4.77 9.77 -34.80
N LYS A 423 -5.60 9.50 -33.81
CA LYS A 423 -5.35 9.87 -32.41
C LYS A 423 -5.15 8.63 -31.52
N GLY A 424 -4.31 7.69 -31.96
CA GLY A 424 -4.03 6.48 -31.18
C GLY A 424 -3.24 6.75 -29.90
N ASN A 425 -2.21 7.61 -29.96
CA ASN A 425 -1.38 7.93 -28.79
C ASN A 425 -1.91 9.15 -28.02
N VAL A 426 -1.96 10.31 -28.69
CA VAL A 426 -2.32 11.60 -28.07
C VAL A 426 -3.24 12.42 -28.97
N ASN A 427 -4.01 13.34 -28.38
CA ASN A 427 -4.88 14.26 -29.11
C ASN A 427 -4.21 15.62 -29.39
N PHE A 428 -3.24 16.01 -28.58
CA PHE A 428 -2.37 17.16 -28.79
C PHE A 428 -0.92 16.77 -28.51
N GLN A 429 0.02 17.43 -29.20
CA GLN A 429 1.44 17.25 -28.92
C GLN A 429 1.76 17.74 -27.50
N LEU A 430 2.57 16.97 -26.77
CA LEU A 430 3.02 17.29 -25.41
C LEU A 430 4.38 17.99 -25.46
N LYS A 431 4.75 18.67 -24.36
CA LYS A 431 6.06 19.31 -24.24
C LYS A 431 7.15 18.25 -24.15
N ASP A 432 8.20 18.46 -24.92
CA ASP A 432 9.29 17.50 -25.07
C ASP A 432 10.33 17.70 -23.98
N GLY A 433 10.42 16.73 -23.06
CA GLY A 433 11.51 16.62 -22.09
C GLY A 433 12.68 15.76 -22.59
N GLY A 434 12.61 15.20 -23.80
CA GLY A 434 13.66 14.38 -24.41
C GLY A 434 13.53 12.87 -24.11
N GLY A 435 14.20 12.04 -24.91
CA GLY A 435 14.32 10.59 -24.67
C GLY A 435 13.06 9.76 -24.95
N ASN A 436 12.01 10.34 -25.56
CA ASN A 436 10.77 9.62 -25.83
C ASN A 436 10.88 8.74 -27.09
N ILE A 437 10.36 7.51 -27.05
CA ILE A 437 10.36 6.57 -28.19
C ILE A 437 8.93 6.11 -28.47
N VAL A 438 8.55 6.12 -29.76
CA VAL A 438 7.18 5.85 -30.21
C VAL A 438 7.21 4.82 -31.33
N GLN A 439 6.45 3.73 -31.18
CA GLN A 439 6.21 2.78 -32.27
C GLN A 439 5.28 3.41 -33.31
N THR A 440 5.70 3.43 -34.57
CA THR A 440 4.87 3.88 -35.68
C THR A 440 3.77 2.86 -35.93
N ARG A 441 2.61 3.36 -36.38
CA ARG A 441 1.53 2.50 -36.87
C ARG A 441 1.12 2.98 -38.26
N PRO A 442 1.01 2.08 -39.26
CA PRO A 442 0.51 2.45 -40.57
C PRO A 442 -0.86 3.14 -40.45
N GLY A 443 -0.99 4.32 -41.08
CA GLY A 443 -2.23 5.11 -41.04
C GLY A 443 -2.37 6.08 -39.87
N ASN A 444 -1.51 5.99 -38.84
CA ASN A 444 -1.51 6.95 -37.74
C ASN A 444 -0.87 8.29 -38.19
N ARG A 445 -1.72 9.24 -38.59
CA ARG A 445 -1.33 10.59 -39.07
C ARG A 445 -1.63 11.71 -38.07
N GLY A 446 -1.95 11.40 -36.82
CA GLY A 446 -2.24 12.47 -35.86
C GLY A 446 -0.99 13.11 -35.28
N PRO A 447 -1.18 13.85 -34.17
CA PRO A 447 -0.10 14.62 -33.58
C PRO A 447 1.10 13.74 -33.23
N LYS A 448 2.29 14.29 -33.40
CA LYS A 448 3.47 13.70 -32.75
C LYS A 448 3.26 13.71 -31.23
N VAL A 449 3.79 12.71 -30.53
CA VAL A 449 3.71 12.61 -29.07
C VAL A 449 4.47 13.78 -28.44
N THR A 450 5.74 13.96 -28.84
CA THR A 450 6.53 15.17 -28.57
C THR A 450 7.29 15.60 -29.83
N ALA A 451 7.86 16.80 -29.83
CA ALA A 451 8.54 17.37 -31.01
C ALA A 451 9.69 16.49 -31.54
N ASN A 452 10.55 15.98 -30.64
CA ASN A 452 11.76 15.21 -30.98
C ASN A 452 11.70 13.74 -30.51
N ALA A 453 10.50 13.18 -30.35
CA ALA A 453 10.36 11.75 -30.09
C ALA A 453 11.01 10.92 -31.23
N THR A 454 11.67 9.82 -30.86
CA THR A 454 12.24 8.85 -31.81
C THR A 454 11.15 7.90 -32.26
N TYR A 455 10.87 7.86 -33.56
CA TYR A 455 9.86 7.00 -34.15
C TYR A 455 10.51 5.75 -34.76
N VAL A 456 10.00 4.57 -34.41
CA VAL A 456 10.52 3.28 -34.86
C VAL A 456 9.40 2.35 -35.29
N ASP A 457 9.65 1.43 -36.22
CA ASP A 457 8.58 0.57 -36.74
C ASP A 457 8.13 -0.52 -35.76
N ASP A 458 9.07 -1.05 -34.98
CA ASP A 458 8.81 -2.09 -33.99
C ASP A 458 9.71 -1.89 -32.77
N LEU A 459 9.09 -1.75 -31.60
CA LEU A 459 9.80 -1.63 -30.33
C LEU A 459 10.21 -2.98 -29.75
N LYS A 460 9.72 -4.11 -30.27
CA LYS A 460 10.03 -5.47 -29.78
C LYS A 460 9.93 -5.56 -28.27
N LEU A 461 8.78 -5.21 -27.74
CA LEU A 461 8.52 -5.33 -26.31
C LEU A 461 7.96 -6.73 -26.02
N SER A 462 8.26 -7.28 -24.84
CA SER A 462 7.57 -8.49 -24.35
C SER A 462 6.09 -8.22 -24.14
N ASP A 463 5.32 -9.29 -23.96
CA ASP A 463 4.03 -9.19 -23.27
C ASP A 463 4.20 -8.60 -21.86
N LEU A 464 3.11 -8.08 -21.30
CA LEU A 464 3.12 -7.57 -19.93
C LEU A 464 3.41 -8.73 -18.96
N GLN A 465 4.46 -8.60 -18.17
CA GLN A 465 4.90 -9.65 -17.25
C GLN A 465 5.32 -9.08 -15.91
N LEU A 466 5.19 -9.91 -14.86
CA LEU A 466 5.59 -9.55 -13.50
C LEU A 466 7.08 -9.80 -13.33
N VAL A 467 7.85 -8.74 -13.08
CA VAL A 467 9.29 -8.80 -12.84
C VAL A 467 9.59 -8.05 -11.55
N ARG A 468 10.20 -8.73 -10.56
CA ARG A 468 10.55 -8.12 -9.26
C ARG A 468 9.37 -7.35 -8.63
N ASN A 469 8.17 -7.95 -8.64
CA ASN A 469 6.89 -7.38 -8.18
C ASN A 469 6.32 -6.19 -8.97
N LYS A 470 6.88 -5.83 -10.13
CA LYS A 470 6.37 -4.78 -11.02
C LYS A 470 5.87 -5.38 -12.32
N LEU A 471 4.67 -5.03 -12.76
CA LEU A 471 4.19 -5.40 -14.10
C LEU A 471 4.79 -4.45 -15.13
N VAL A 472 5.59 -4.99 -16.05
CA VAL A 472 6.35 -4.23 -17.04
C VAL A 472 6.39 -4.93 -18.40
N HIS A 473 6.65 -4.15 -19.43
CA HIS A 473 7.07 -4.64 -20.74
C HIS A 473 8.59 -4.58 -20.84
N ILE A 474 9.25 -5.70 -21.09
CA ILE A 474 10.71 -5.76 -21.21
C ILE A 474 11.09 -5.59 -22.69
N PRO A 475 11.92 -4.60 -23.04
CA PRO A 475 12.56 -4.55 -24.35
C PRO A 475 13.30 -5.87 -24.66
N GLN A 476 12.99 -6.48 -25.79
CA GLN A 476 13.62 -7.71 -26.25
C GLN A 476 14.89 -7.42 -27.05
N GLU A 477 15.71 -8.45 -27.30
CA GLU A 477 16.93 -8.33 -28.09
C GLU A 477 16.70 -7.59 -29.42
N GLY A 478 17.53 -6.58 -29.70
CA GLY A 478 17.42 -5.75 -30.89
C GLY A 478 16.23 -4.79 -30.88
N SER A 479 15.59 -4.55 -29.73
CA SER A 479 14.64 -3.46 -29.54
C SER A 479 15.38 -2.11 -29.63
N PRO A 480 14.84 -1.12 -30.35
CA PRO A 480 15.39 0.24 -30.38
C PRO A 480 15.40 0.96 -29.02
N ALA A 481 14.64 0.46 -28.04
CA ALA A 481 14.70 0.97 -26.67
C ALA A 481 15.96 0.48 -25.94
N ILE A 482 16.56 -0.65 -26.36
CA ILE A 482 17.86 -1.14 -25.90
C ILE A 482 18.93 -0.36 -26.64
N LYS A 483 19.54 0.60 -25.96
CA LYS A 483 20.68 1.29 -26.53
C LYS A 483 21.92 0.44 -26.36
N SER A 484 22.50 -0.02 -27.46
CA SER A 484 23.89 -0.45 -27.48
C SER A 484 24.75 0.76 -27.07
N GLY A 485 25.35 0.71 -25.88
CA GLY A 485 25.91 1.85 -25.16
C GLY A 485 26.55 2.96 -26.00
N LYS A 486 25.86 4.10 -26.04
CA LYS A 486 26.35 5.49 -25.99
C LYS A 486 25.21 6.41 -26.48
N ASP A 487 24.73 7.22 -25.55
CA ASP A 487 23.87 8.40 -25.71
C ASP A 487 22.34 8.24 -25.92
N ALA A 488 21.59 9.00 -25.10
CA ALA A 488 20.16 8.95 -24.74
C ALA A 488 19.81 7.70 -23.89
N GLY A 489 18.80 7.57 -23.04
CA GLY A 489 17.72 8.43 -22.61
C GLY A 489 16.54 7.59 -22.09
N ALA A 490 16.20 6.46 -22.72
CA ALA A 490 14.90 5.83 -22.47
C ALA A 490 14.90 4.52 -21.67
N TYR A 491 15.94 3.68 -21.77
CA TYR A 491 16.02 2.38 -21.07
C TYR A 491 17.50 2.03 -20.85
N GLU A 492 17.94 1.96 -19.58
CA GLU A 492 19.14 1.18 -19.26
C GLU A 492 18.71 -0.29 -19.21
N VAL A 493 19.14 -1.04 -20.21
CA VAL A 493 19.06 -2.49 -20.16
C VAL A 493 20.20 -2.95 -19.27
N GLY A 494 19.86 -3.40 -18.06
CA GLY A 494 20.69 -4.38 -17.38
C GLY A 494 20.73 -5.61 -18.29
N THR A 495 21.80 -5.75 -19.07
CA THR A 495 21.96 -6.85 -20.02
C THR A 495 21.98 -8.16 -19.24
N ALA A 496 21.00 -9.02 -19.53
CA ALA A 496 21.14 -10.44 -19.30
C ALA A 496 22.34 -10.90 -20.14
N SER A 497 23.50 -11.00 -19.50
CA SER A 497 24.69 -11.56 -20.11
C SER A 497 24.48 -13.07 -20.20
N THR A 498 24.34 -13.59 -21.41
CA THR A 498 24.56 -15.01 -21.67
C THR A 498 25.99 -15.35 -21.25
N PRO A 499 26.22 -16.44 -20.48
CA PRO A 499 27.54 -16.73 -19.96
C PRO A 499 28.44 -17.14 -21.13
N THR A 500 29.38 -16.25 -21.47
CA THR A 500 30.59 -16.66 -22.19
C THR A 500 31.46 -17.42 -21.19
N PRO A 501 31.98 -18.61 -21.52
CA PRO A 501 32.85 -19.34 -20.61
C PRO A 501 34.17 -18.58 -20.49
N ALA A 502 34.38 -17.95 -19.34
CA ALA A 502 35.60 -17.25 -18.97
C ALA A 502 36.64 -18.21 -18.36
N PRO A 503 37.93 -17.83 -18.39
CA PRO A 503 39.08 -18.72 -18.33
C PRO A 503 39.29 -19.31 -16.93
N THR A 504 39.88 -20.50 -16.89
CA THR A 504 40.34 -21.15 -15.67
C THR A 504 41.46 -20.32 -15.03
N LEU A 505 41.13 -19.56 -13.98
CA LEU A 505 42.09 -18.98 -13.04
C LEU A 505 41.58 -19.17 -11.61
N GLU A 506 42.53 -19.33 -10.71
CA GLU A 506 42.50 -20.19 -9.52
C GLU A 506 41.50 -19.78 -8.42
N THR A 507 40.93 -20.79 -7.78
CA THR A 507 39.98 -20.69 -6.65
C THR A 507 40.67 -20.14 -5.41
N PRO A 508 40.20 -19.05 -4.76
CA PRO A 508 40.63 -18.72 -3.41
C PRO A 508 39.92 -19.62 -2.39
N THR A 509 40.70 -20.09 -1.43
CA THR A 509 40.36 -21.02 -0.35
C THR A 509 39.32 -20.44 0.63
N PRO A 510 38.38 -21.25 1.18
CA PRO A 510 37.35 -20.76 2.10
C PRO A 510 37.93 -20.44 3.48
N THR A 511 37.58 -19.29 4.06
CA THR A 511 37.96 -18.93 5.43
C THR A 511 36.74 -18.88 6.36
N GLU A 512 36.78 -19.76 7.36
CA GLU A 512 36.09 -19.85 8.67
C GLU A 512 34.57 -19.61 8.85
N THR A 513 33.96 -20.52 9.63
CA THR A 513 32.58 -20.44 10.15
C THR A 513 32.56 -19.56 11.41
N PRO A 514 31.61 -18.62 11.58
CA PRO A 514 31.57 -17.74 12.76
C PRO A 514 31.37 -18.53 14.07
N SER A 515 32.01 -18.13 15.18
CA SER A 515 32.01 -18.89 16.45
C SER A 515 30.79 -18.66 17.37
N ASN A 516 29.91 -17.70 17.07
CA ASN A 516 28.73 -17.35 17.87
C ASN A 516 27.45 -17.88 17.23
N ASP A 517 26.67 -18.68 17.98
CA ASP A 517 25.43 -19.34 17.53
C ASP A 517 24.39 -18.36 16.96
N PHE A 518 24.24 -17.17 17.56
CA PHE A 518 23.34 -16.13 17.04
C PHE A 518 23.80 -15.63 15.66
N ILE A 519 25.11 -15.43 15.49
CA ILE A 519 25.70 -14.94 14.23
C ILE A 519 25.61 -16.03 13.14
N GLN A 520 25.89 -17.29 13.48
CA GLN A 520 25.71 -18.43 12.57
C GLN A 520 24.27 -18.52 12.07
N GLN A 521 23.30 -18.37 12.97
CA GLN A 521 21.88 -18.44 12.63
C GLN A 521 21.46 -17.26 11.73
N VAL A 522 21.91 -16.02 12.00
CA VAL A 522 21.64 -14.85 11.13
C VAL A 522 22.24 -15.05 9.73
N LEU A 523 23.46 -15.59 9.63
CA LEU A 523 24.10 -15.90 8.34
C LEU A 523 23.30 -16.96 7.57
N LYS A 524 22.93 -18.05 8.25
CA LYS A 524 22.15 -19.14 7.66
C LYS A 524 20.80 -18.66 7.15
N LEU A 525 20.07 -17.87 7.93
CA LEU A 525 18.77 -17.31 7.55
C LEU A 525 18.90 -16.28 6.42
N THR A 526 19.97 -15.48 6.42
CA THR A 526 20.28 -14.57 5.32
C THR A 526 20.49 -15.34 4.02
N ASN A 527 21.35 -16.37 4.04
CA ASN A 527 21.65 -17.17 2.86
C ASN A 527 20.45 -18.03 2.42
N GLY A 528 19.63 -18.50 3.36
CA GLY A 528 18.34 -19.12 3.07
C GLY A 528 17.40 -18.18 2.32
N PHE A 529 17.27 -16.94 2.80
CA PHE A 529 16.46 -15.92 2.11
C PHE A 529 17.02 -15.55 0.73
N ARG A 530 18.34 -15.50 0.58
CA ARG A 530 18.98 -15.28 -0.73
C ARG A 530 18.72 -16.45 -1.68
N ALA A 531 18.83 -17.69 -1.21
CA ALA A 531 18.52 -18.88 -1.99
C ALA A 531 17.03 -18.92 -2.42
N GLU A 532 16.10 -18.56 -1.55
CA GLU A 532 14.66 -18.39 -1.88
C GLU A 532 14.43 -17.37 -3.01
N ASN A 533 15.35 -16.42 -3.18
CA ASN A 533 15.31 -15.39 -4.22
C ASN A 533 16.29 -15.66 -5.37
N ASN A 534 16.79 -16.89 -5.50
CA ASN A 534 17.73 -17.33 -6.55
C ASN A 534 19.05 -16.54 -6.58
N LEU A 535 19.57 -16.16 -5.42
CA LEU A 535 20.86 -15.48 -5.26
C LEU A 535 21.90 -16.39 -4.61
N GLU A 536 23.16 -16.18 -4.97
CA GLU A 536 24.28 -16.90 -4.36
C GLU A 536 24.41 -16.59 -2.86
N SER A 537 24.91 -17.57 -2.12
CA SER A 537 25.16 -17.42 -0.68
C SER A 537 26.32 -16.47 -0.45
N LEU A 538 26.17 -15.60 0.55
CA LEU A 538 27.23 -14.72 1.00
C LEU A 538 28.26 -15.51 1.81
N ILE A 539 29.53 -15.21 1.56
CA ILE A 539 30.69 -15.76 2.27
C ILE A 539 30.96 -14.91 3.51
N PHE A 540 31.16 -15.54 4.66
CA PHE A 540 31.45 -14.81 5.89
C PHE A 540 32.87 -14.23 5.83
N ASN A 541 33.01 -12.93 6.09
CA ASN A 541 34.30 -12.25 6.09
C ASN A 541 34.62 -11.69 7.51
N GLN A 542 35.78 -12.06 8.04
CA GLN A 542 36.18 -11.76 9.41
C GLN A 542 36.50 -10.28 9.65
N GLU A 543 36.98 -9.56 8.63
CA GLU A 543 37.29 -8.12 8.71
C GLU A 543 35.99 -7.30 8.74
N LEU A 544 35.04 -7.62 7.85
CA LEU A 544 33.68 -7.08 7.90
C LEU A 544 32.99 -7.40 9.23
N ALA A 545 33.13 -8.62 9.75
CA ALA A 545 32.54 -9.00 11.03
C ALA A 545 33.15 -8.21 12.20
N SER A 546 34.45 -7.94 12.15
CA SER A 546 35.15 -7.14 13.16
C SER A 546 34.63 -5.70 13.19
N ALA A 547 34.43 -5.08 12.02
CA ALA A 547 33.79 -3.77 11.90
C ALA A 547 32.35 -3.80 12.44
N ALA A 548 31.56 -4.81 12.02
CA ALA A 548 30.15 -4.92 12.42
C ALA A 548 30.01 -5.08 13.93
N GLN A 549 30.83 -5.94 14.53
CA GLN A 549 30.84 -6.23 15.96
C GLN A 549 31.27 -5.00 16.79
N SER A 550 32.23 -4.21 16.30
CA SER A 550 32.66 -2.99 16.98
C SER A 550 31.53 -1.95 17.02
N HIS A 551 30.80 -1.77 15.91
CA HIS A 551 29.70 -0.80 15.86
C HIS A 551 28.49 -1.26 16.70
N SER A 552 28.14 -2.55 16.71
CA SER A 552 27.11 -3.08 17.64
C SER A 552 27.46 -2.81 19.11
N LYS A 553 28.73 -2.98 19.48
CA LYS A 553 29.20 -2.66 20.83
C LYS A 553 29.11 -1.17 21.12
N ASN A 554 29.50 -0.32 20.17
CA ASN A 554 29.42 1.13 20.33
C ASN A 554 27.97 1.62 20.48
N MET A 555 27.05 1.13 19.65
CA MET A 555 25.62 1.46 19.76
C MET A 555 25.08 1.11 21.16
N ALA A 556 25.44 -0.08 21.66
CA ALA A 556 25.06 -0.52 23.00
C ALA A 556 25.74 0.28 24.12
N SER A 557 27.06 0.44 24.10
CA SER A 557 27.82 0.99 25.22
C SER A 557 27.84 2.52 25.26
N GLN A 558 27.59 3.16 24.13
CA GLN A 558 27.60 4.62 24.03
C GLN A 558 26.19 5.18 23.87
N ASP A 559 25.13 4.39 24.00
CA ASP A 559 23.74 4.85 24.04
C ASP A 559 23.32 5.62 22.78
N PHE A 560 23.28 4.91 21.64
CA PHE A 560 22.72 5.42 20.38
C PHE A 560 22.33 4.30 19.40
N PHE A 561 21.43 4.61 18.46
CA PHE A 561 21.09 3.73 17.33
C PHE A 561 21.14 4.53 16.03
N SER A 562 22.23 4.38 15.27
CA SER A 562 22.47 5.13 14.04
C SER A 562 23.47 4.42 13.12
N HIS A 563 23.34 4.66 11.81
CA HIS A 563 24.32 4.27 10.80
C HIS A 563 25.64 5.06 10.93
N THR A 564 25.60 6.25 11.54
CA THR A 564 26.78 7.08 11.80
C THR A 564 27.25 6.88 13.23
N GLY A 565 28.54 6.60 13.43
CA GLY A 565 29.13 6.49 14.76
C GLY A 565 29.12 7.84 15.50
N LYS A 566 29.15 7.83 16.85
CA LYS A 566 29.28 9.07 17.64
C LYS A 566 30.58 9.84 17.36
N ASP A 567 31.60 9.15 16.88
CA ASP A 567 32.86 9.73 16.39
C ASP A 567 32.75 10.30 14.95
N GLY A 568 31.57 10.25 14.34
CA GLY A 568 31.31 10.68 12.97
C GLY A 568 31.64 9.64 11.90
N SER A 569 32.11 8.45 12.28
CA SER A 569 32.49 7.41 11.31
C SER A 569 31.31 6.92 10.47
N SER A 570 31.54 6.73 9.18
CA SER A 570 30.63 6.06 8.25
C SER A 570 30.89 4.54 8.22
N PRO A 571 29.97 3.74 7.65
CA PRO A 571 30.19 2.32 7.36
C PRO A 571 31.51 2.01 6.64
N GLY A 572 31.87 2.83 5.65
CA GLY A 572 33.13 2.69 4.89
C GLY A 572 34.36 2.93 5.77
N ASP A 573 34.34 3.98 6.61
CA ASP A 573 35.45 4.27 7.52
C ASP A 573 35.69 3.12 8.51
N ARG A 574 34.60 2.49 8.99
CA ARG A 574 34.68 1.38 9.96
C ARG A 574 35.22 0.09 9.34
N THR A 575 34.83 -0.22 8.11
CA THR A 575 35.30 -1.41 7.38
C THR A 575 36.76 -1.25 6.94
N GLN A 576 37.15 -0.08 6.41
CA GLN A 576 38.54 0.23 6.09
C GLN A 576 39.44 0.16 7.33
N LYS A 577 38.99 0.70 8.48
CA LYS A 577 39.74 0.61 9.75
C LYS A 577 39.90 -0.83 10.23
N ALA A 578 38.99 -1.73 9.86
CA ALA A 578 39.06 -3.16 10.18
C ALA A 578 39.96 -3.95 9.21
N GLY A 579 40.55 -3.29 8.21
CA GLY A 579 41.45 -3.90 7.22
C GLY A 579 40.79 -4.24 5.88
N TYR A 580 39.49 -3.96 5.72
CA TYR A 580 38.75 -4.33 4.51
C TYR A 580 38.77 -3.21 3.46
N ASP A 581 39.50 -3.42 2.36
CA ASP A 581 39.69 -2.44 1.28
C ASP A 581 38.63 -2.61 0.16
N SER A 582 37.43 -2.09 0.40
CA SER A 582 36.38 -1.94 -0.63
C SER A 582 35.65 -0.61 -0.53
N ALA A 583 35.29 -0.03 -1.69
CA ALA A 583 34.59 1.25 -1.79
C ALA A 583 33.05 1.12 -1.74
N ALA A 584 32.50 -0.10 -1.70
CA ALA A 584 31.08 -0.35 -1.94
C ALA A 584 30.43 -1.22 -0.85
N ILE A 585 30.35 -0.69 0.37
CA ILE A 585 29.73 -1.37 1.53
C ILE A 585 28.26 -0.98 1.72
N SER A 586 27.42 -1.99 1.92
CA SER A 586 26.02 -1.85 2.34
C SER A 586 25.86 -2.23 3.82
N GLU A 587 25.11 -1.44 4.61
CA GLU A 587 24.91 -1.68 6.05
C GLU A 587 23.44 -1.94 6.39
N ASN A 588 23.19 -2.94 7.25
CA ASN A 588 21.91 -3.09 7.95
C ASN A 588 22.13 -3.11 9.47
N ILE A 589 21.41 -2.27 10.21
CA ILE A 589 21.40 -2.28 11.67
C ILE A 589 20.03 -2.74 12.19
N ALA A 590 20.01 -3.34 13.38
CA ALA A 590 18.81 -3.81 14.06
C ALA A 590 18.98 -3.60 15.58
N ALA A 591 17.90 -3.28 16.28
CA ALA A 591 17.90 -3.17 17.72
C ALA A 591 16.55 -3.60 18.32
N GLY A 592 16.59 -4.30 19.46
CA GLY A 592 15.43 -4.73 20.24
C GLY A 592 14.92 -6.14 19.91
N GLN A 593 15.41 -6.76 18.83
CA GLN A 593 15.06 -8.13 18.45
C GLN A 593 15.88 -9.13 19.28
N THR A 594 15.20 -10.09 19.90
CA THR A 594 15.80 -11.07 20.82
C THR A 594 16.23 -12.37 20.13
N THR A 595 15.83 -12.59 18.86
CA THR A 595 16.15 -13.79 18.09
C THR A 595 16.69 -13.48 16.69
N PRO A 596 17.53 -14.36 16.10
CA PRO A 596 18.01 -14.23 14.72
C PRO A 596 16.90 -14.12 13.69
N GLU A 597 15.82 -14.90 13.87
CA GLU A 597 14.65 -14.89 12.99
C GLU A 597 13.96 -13.52 13.00
N SER A 598 13.82 -12.91 14.18
CA SER A 598 13.21 -11.57 14.32
C SER A 598 14.07 -10.47 13.68
N VAL A 599 15.40 -10.57 13.79
CA VAL A 599 16.34 -9.65 13.12
C VAL A 599 16.20 -9.76 11.59
N ILE A 600 16.22 -10.98 11.07
CA ILE A 600 16.10 -11.23 9.63
C ILE A 600 14.74 -10.78 9.12
N GLU A 601 13.67 -11.07 9.83
CA GLU A 601 12.32 -10.67 9.47
C GLU A 601 12.17 -9.14 9.47
N SER A 602 12.75 -8.45 10.45
CA SER A 602 12.80 -6.99 10.47
C SER A 602 13.54 -6.41 9.25
N TRP A 603 14.66 -7.02 8.85
CA TRP A 603 15.38 -6.61 7.64
C TRP A 603 14.63 -6.96 6.35
N LYS A 604 13.94 -8.10 6.28
CA LYS A 604 13.09 -8.46 5.15
C LYS A 604 11.95 -7.46 4.97
N ASN A 605 11.42 -6.94 6.07
CA ASN A 605 10.26 -6.05 6.06
C ASN A 605 10.63 -4.56 5.93
N SER A 606 11.92 -4.23 5.85
CA SER A 606 12.42 -2.87 5.57
C SER A 606 13.00 -2.80 4.15
N SER A 607 12.46 -1.94 3.29
CA SER A 607 12.85 -1.87 1.86
C SER A 607 14.36 -1.65 1.66
N GLY A 608 14.98 -0.74 2.42
CA GLY A 608 16.42 -0.49 2.38
C GLY A 608 17.25 -1.69 2.84
N HIS A 609 16.87 -2.29 3.98
CA HIS A 609 17.57 -3.47 4.50
C HIS A 609 17.37 -4.73 3.64
N ARG A 610 16.18 -4.88 3.03
CA ARG A 610 15.84 -5.95 2.09
C ARG A 610 16.58 -5.80 0.77
N ALA A 611 16.73 -4.57 0.27
CA ALA A 611 17.54 -4.29 -0.91
C ALA A 611 19.01 -4.70 -0.68
N ASN A 612 19.54 -4.43 0.52
CA ASN A 612 20.86 -4.92 0.91
C ASN A 612 20.88 -6.46 0.98
N LEU A 613 19.92 -7.13 1.65
CA LEU A 613 19.79 -8.60 1.70
C LEU A 613 19.86 -9.28 0.32
N LEU A 614 19.18 -8.68 -0.66
CA LEU A 614 19.01 -9.25 -2.01
C LEU A 614 19.86 -8.57 -3.06
N ASN A 615 20.91 -7.85 -2.66
CA ASN A 615 21.86 -7.29 -3.61
C ASN A 615 22.64 -8.45 -4.27
N PRO A 616 22.50 -8.66 -5.59
CA PRO A 616 23.17 -9.76 -6.28
C PRO A 616 24.69 -9.55 -6.36
N ASN A 617 25.16 -8.31 -6.29
CA ASN A 617 26.59 -7.99 -6.35
C ASN A 617 27.30 -8.24 -5.01
N SER A 618 26.55 -8.57 -3.95
CA SER A 618 27.15 -8.88 -2.67
C SER A 618 27.61 -10.32 -2.61
N THR A 619 28.91 -10.48 -2.35
CA THR A 619 29.65 -11.75 -2.28
C THR A 619 30.04 -12.08 -0.85
N GLU A 620 30.34 -11.07 -0.02
CA GLU A 620 30.79 -11.24 1.36
C GLU A 620 29.86 -10.55 2.38
N ILE A 621 29.86 -11.07 3.61
CA ILE A 621 29.07 -10.56 4.74
C ILE A 621 29.86 -10.61 6.05
N GLY A 622 29.80 -9.53 6.82
CA GLY A 622 30.22 -9.50 8.21
C GLY A 622 29.04 -9.22 9.13
N ILE A 623 28.90 -9.95 10.24
CA ILE A 623 27.78 -9.80 11.19
C ILE A 623 28.34 -9.54 12.59
N GLY A 624 27.76 -8.57 13.29
CA GLY A 624 28.05 -8.22 14.67
C GLY A 624 26.80 -8.25 15.55
N TYR A 625 26.98 -8.64 16.80
CA TYR A 625 25.88 -8.67 17.78
C TYR A 625 26.39 -8.28 19.17
N SER A 626 25.65 -7.41 19.86
CA SER A 626 25.94 -7.01 21.24
C SER A 626 24.68 -7.11 22.10
N TYR A 627 24.83 -7.69 23.29
CA TYR A 627 23.79 -7.73 24.32
C TYR A 627 24.26 -6.96 25.54
N LEU A 628 23.47 -5.96 25.96
CA LEU A 628 23.69 -5.20 27.18
C LEU A 628 22.52 -5.50 28.13
N LYS A 629 22.82 -6.26 29.21
CA LYS A 629 21.81 -6.85 30.10
C LYS A 629 20.99 -5.82 30.87
N ASP A 630 21.64 -4.71 31.26
CA ASP A 630 21.05 -3.63 32.05
C ASP A 630 21.29 -2.30 31.30
N ASP A 631 20.65 -2.15 30.15
CA ASP A 631 20.74 -0.92 29.34
C ASP A 631 19.89 0.20 29.96
N THR A 632 20.54 1.08 30.72
CA THR A 632 19.90 2.21 31.40
C THR A 632 20.02 3.52 30.62
N GLY A 633 20.42 3.46 29.35
CA GLY A 633 20.54 4.60 28.46
C GLY A 633 19.18 5.17 28.02
N GLU A 634 19.20 6.32 27.33
CA GLU A 634 18.03 6.90 26.69
C GLU A 634 17.55 6.07 25.48
N VAL A 635 18.46 5.34 24.84
CA VAL A 635 18.21 4.35 23.80
C VAL A 635 18.48 2.96 24.39
N ASN A 636 17.42 2.23 24.77
CA ASN A 636 17.52 1.03 25.62
C ASN A 636 16.94 -0.24 24.99
N PHE A 637 17.61 -0.78 23.98
CA PHE A 637 17.11 -1.94 23.26
C PHE A 637 17.58 -3.30 23.80
N ASN A 638 18.56 -3.32 24.71
CA ASN A 638 19.26 -4.50 25.25
C ASN A 638 19.98 -5.39 24.21
N HIS A 639 19.46 -5.52 22.99
CA HIS A 639 19.99 -6.32 21.89
C HIS A 639 20.27 -5.42 20.69
N TYR A 640 21.52 -5.43 20.20
CA TYR A 640 21.97 -4.61 19.07
C TYR A 640 22.64 -5.50 18.02
N GLY A 641 21.96 -5.69 16.89
CA GLY A 641 22.39 -6.50 15.75
C GLY A 641 22.86 -5.63 14.58
N HIS A 642 23.86 -6.09 13.84
CA HIS A 642 24.46 -5.30 12.77
C HIS A 642 25.11 -6.20 11.72
N ARG A 643 25.12 -5.78 10.45
CA ARG A 643 25.93 -6.42 9.41
C ARG A 643 26.37 -5.49 8.28
N TYR A 644 27.45 -5.91 7.63
CA TYR A 644 27.99 -5.35 6.39
C TYR A 644 27.90 -6.34 5.24
N LEU A 645 27.63 -5.83 4.03
CA LEU A 645 27.67 -6.56 2.77
C LEU A 645 28.60 -5.82 1.81
N ASP A 646 29.52 -6.54 1.18
CA ASP A 646 30.40 -5.94 0.16
C ASP A 646 29.77 -5.97 -1.24
N ARG A 647 30.33 -5.25 -2.21
CA ARG A 647 30.10 -5.43 -3.64
C ARG A 647 31.45 -5.57 -4.35
N GLU A 648 31.69 -6.69 -5.02
CA GLU A 648 32.79 -6.79 -6.00
C GLU A 648 32.49 -5.99 -7.28
#